data_AF-A0A6A5UXK3-F1
#
_entry.id   AF-A0A6A5UXK3-F1
#
_cell.length_a   1.000
_cell.length_b   1.000
_cell.length_c   1.000
_cell.angle_alpha   90.00
_cell.angle_beta   90.00
_cell.angle_gamma   90.00
#
_symmetry.space_group_name_H-M   'P 1'
#
loop_
_entity.id
_entity.type
_entity.pdbx_description
1 polymer ?
#
loop_
_entity_poly.entity_id
_entity_poly.type
_entity_poly.pdbx_seq_one_letter_code
_entity_poly.pdbx_strand_id
1 'polypeptide(L)'
;MEEEEQPKKRSFRQSFRQTKKKPESNGAEGHFSGLGAKLMGKMGWKKGEGLGASGEGIAAPIEVKLRPVKSGVGAVSELSEQQKAEQRRRAKRDAEERGEVYVDSSEEERQRRKRRKVGGGTRTGTGTGTGTPTPSSTPRPRKTLYDLKAAGFEVPRGLESMVDATGNQVKTASLSLRGEQPVFQTSLAGRVQRELAAFADAAEAVESQNQNTDLESERLAAELKALERDVLELADVRSRLEELPSKDWPELIKGLKALRDAYPLRNFEKEAIAVMRPTFERRIATWDPSIDTMEDLANSLEELAIVNSSGTSTLPSNQVGRVVLAPIYPQNTSISRRSTTPYETLMLSWFQHLQSAMVHGFQPDGPSASSFLRIIDTWSPILPAFIKARITKQIKLRCSATIESWNVRKAIKHREVPLPQWIFDFLPYYPDIFSACKGKIRTVLEIWPIHRGVIPGIQLWKQAFPGHVDQMLVKHLLPRLAEHLRGLEIDPADQKIDVISAVLAWSSILSPKIIAEVLHSGFSPNFYNVLHSWLSYAEAQYTEIGTWVQWWKDETLGDYLSDLESDWIQAYNLINAALDLLDLNGDAKMEDLPLPQVEPDRAPPAPATPQPPRSREAERVKPVPQEADDVTFKDYVDSWCAEQDVILLPLRKKDEITGMPLFRIAASATGSGGVIVHFKGDNIFAQNKKDKSIWDPVGLNDELVARAEGK
;
A
#
# COMPACT_ATOMS: atom_id res chain seq x y z
N MET A 1 8.53 71.25 -8.91
CA MET A 1 8.23 70.34 -10.03
C MET A 1 9.20 69.19 -9.90
N GLU A 2 8.79 68.16 -9.17
CA GLU A 2 9.54 66.91 -8.98
C GLU A 2 8.48 65.89 -8.56
N GLU A 3 8.15 65.00 -9.49
CA GLU A 3 7.17 63.94 -9.34
C GLU A 3 7.97 62.64 -9.15
N GLU A 4 7.86 62.06 -7.96
CA GLU A 4 8.57 60.85 -7.55
C GLU A 4 8.10 59.61 -8.34
N GLU A 5 9.08 58.91 -8.93
CA GLU A 5 8.92 57.59 -9.56
C GLU A 5 8.55 56.50 -8.53
N GLN A 6 7.46 55.78 -8.78
CA GLN A 6 7.17 54.50 -8.12
C GLN A 6 7.77 53.31 -8.92
N PRO A 7 8.33 52.28 -8.25
CA PRO A 7 8.99 51.17 -8.92
C PRO A 7 7.98 50.14 -9.49
N LYS A 8 8.20 49.76 -10.74
CA LYS A 8 7.45 48.70 -11.46
C LYS A 8 7.63 47.33 -10.81
N LYS A 9 6.52 46.67 -10.46
CA LYS A 9 6.48 45.26 -10.04
C LYS A 9 7.02 44.35 -11.15
N ARG A 10 8.07 43.58 -10.83
CA ARG A 10 8.63 42.50 -11.65
C ARG A 10 7.60 41.37 -11.80
N SER A 11 7.09 41.19 -13.02
CA SER A 11 6.40 39.96 -13.42
C SER A 11 7.44 38.86 -13.67
N PHE A 12 7.38 37.80 -12.86
CA PHE A 12 8.14 36.57 -13.02
C PHE A 12 7.61 35.81 -14.24
N ARG A 13 8.13 36.12 -15.44
CA ARG A 13 7.97 35.27 -16.63
C ARG A 13 9.04 34.19 -16.60
N GLN A 14 8.63 32.98 -16.25
CA GLN A 14 9.41 31.77 -16.42
C GLN A 14 9.59 31.53 -17.93
N SER A 15 10.78 31.84 -18.45
CA SER A 15 11.15 31.60 -19.84
C SER A 15 11.28 30.09 -20.07
N PHE A 16 10.28 29.48 -20.72
CA PHE A 16 10.46 28.17 -21.32
C PHE A 16 11.45 28.31 -22.49
N ARG A 17 12.57 27.61 -22.34
CA ARG A 17 13.68 27.51 -23.27
C ARG A 17 13.14 27.01 -24.62
N GLN A 18 13.08 27.88 -25.62
CA GLN A 18 12.80 27.51 -27.01
C GLN A 18 13.89 26.56 -27.51
N THR A 19 13.55 25.30 -27.71
CA THR A 19 14.37 24.37 -28.48
C THR A 19 14.22 24.70 -29.97
N LYS A 20 15.36 24.80 -30.64
CA LYS A 20 15.52 25.21 -32.05
C LYS A 20 14.61 24.40 -32.99
N LYS A 21 13.88 25.11 -33.86
CA LYS A 21 13.28 24.56 -35.08
C LYS A 21 14.35 23.93 -35.98
N LYS A 22 14.15 22.67 -36.37
CA LYS A 22 14.78 22.05 -37.55
C LYS A 22 13.98 22.43 -38.81
N PRO A 23 14.61 22.51 -40.00
CA PRO A 23 13.96 23.00 -41.20
C PRO A 23 13.00 21.96 -41.77
N GLU A 24 11.98 22.45 -42.46
CA GLU A 24 11.06 21.70 -43.30
C GLU A 24 11.84 20.88 -44.34
N SER A 25 11.61 19.57 -44.37
CA SER A 25 11.96 18.73 -45.49
C SER A 25 10.69 18.31 -46.21
N ASN A 26 10.60 18.72 -47.48
CA ASN A 26 9.65 18.26 -48.48
C ASN A 26 9.47 16.73 -48.47
N GLY A 27 8.29 16.32 -48.96
CA GLY A 27 7.76 14.97 -49.00
C GLY A 27 8.78 13.85 -49.10
N ALA A 28 8.71 12.92 -48.14
CA ALA A 28 9.32 11.62 -48.24
C ALA A 28 8.23 10.59 -47.93
N GLU A 29 7.82 9.87 -48.96
CA GLU A 29 7.02 8.65 -48.87
C GLU A 29 7.74 7.65 -47.94
N GLY A 30 7.30 7.60 -46.69
CA GLY A 30 7.80 6.62 -45.72
C GLY A 30 7.32 5.22 -46.11
N HIS A 31 8.22 4.37 -46.57
CA HIS A 31 7.96 2.95 -46.82
C HIS A 31 7.53 2.25 -45.52
N PHE A 32 6.22 2.04 -45.37
CA PHE A 32 5.64 1.15 -44.35
C PHE A 32 5.82 -0.32 -44.80
N SER A 33 7.06 -0.84 -44.78
CA SER A 33 7.39 -2.20 -45.27
C SER A 33 7.99 -3.11 -44.19
N GLY A 34 7.58 -2.95 -42.93
CA GLY A 34 8.01 -3.78 -41.79
C GLY A 34 7.03 -4.92 -41.45
N LEU A 35 7.45 -5.83 -40.56
CA LEU A 35 6.65 -6.95 -40.04
C LEU A 35 5.26 -6.50 -39.54
N GLY A 36 5.17 -5.32 -38.92
CA GLY A 36 3.92 -4.72 -38.47
C GLY A 36 2.96 -4.36 -39.61
N ALA A 37 3.46 -3.92 -40.77
CA ALA A 37 2.62 -3.66 -41.95
C ALA A 37 2.02 -4.95 -42.51
N LYS A 38 2.80 -6.05 -42.51
CA LYS A 38 2.32 -7.38 -42.89
C LYS A 38 1.31 -7.95 -41.89
N LEU A 39 1.52 -7.72 -40.58
CA LEU A 39 0.58 -8.13 -39.53
C LEU A 39 -0.74 -7.36 -39.64
N MET A 40 -0.68 -6.04 -39.81
CA MET A 40 -1.88 -5.21 -39.99
C MET A 40 -2.61 -5.55 -41.28
N GLY A 41 -1.89 -5.82 -42.38
CA GLY A 41 -2.48 -6.32 -43.62
C GLY A 41 -3.20 -7.66 -43.46
N LYS A 42 -2.67 -8.59 -42.65
CA LYS A 42 -3.34 -9.86 -42.31
C LYS A 42 -4.59 -9.66 -41.44
N MET A 43 -4.64 -8.57 -40.67
CA MET A 43 -5.80 -8.17 -39.86
C MET A 43 -6.75 -7.21 -40.59
N GLY A 44 -6.67 -7.13 -41.92
CA GLY A 44 -7.63 -6.41 -42.77
C GLY A 44 -7.32 -4.94 -43.05
N TRP A 45 -6.18 -4.40 -42.57
CA TRP A 45 -5.80 -3.01 -42.81
C TRP A 45 -5.23 -2.78 -44.23
N LYS A 46 -5.69 -1.72 -44.90
CA LYS A 46 -5.19 -1.27 -46.22
C LYS A 46 -4.51 0.09 -46.12
N LYS A 47 -3.42 0.29 -46.88
CA LYS A 47 -2.66 1.54 -46.92
C LYS A 47 -3.56 2.69 -47.42
N GLY A 48 -3.80 3.69 -46.57
CA GLY A 48 -4.70 4.83 -46.84
C GLY A 48 -6.07 4.73 -46.15
N GLU A 49 -6.39 3.58 -45.54
CA GLU A 49 -7.59 3.41 -44.72
C GLU A 49 -7.27 3.48 -43.22
N GLY A 50 -8.33 3.70 -42.43
CA GLY A 50 -8.27 3.69 -40.98
C GLY A 50 -7.76 2.36 -40.43
N LEU A 51 -7.11 2.37 -39.26
CA LEU A 51 -6.65 1.14 -38.60
C LEU A 51 -7.84 0.24 -38.19
N GLY A 52 -7.76 -1.07 -38.45
CA GLY A 52 -8.80 -2.06 -38.10
C GLY A 52 -9.35 -2.83 -39.32
N ALA A 53 -9.94 -4.01 -39.10
CA ALA A 53 -10.48 -4.87 -40.16
C ALA A 53 -11.65 -4.22 -40.92
N SER A 54 -12.44 -3.41 -40.22
CA SER A 54 -13.51 -2.54 -40.72
C SER A 54 -13.04 -1.12 -41.06
N GLY A 55 -11.74 -0.83 -40.93
CA GLY A 55 -11.13 0.48 -41.19
C GLY A 55 -11.66 1.65 -40.34
N GLU A 56 -12.13 1.37 -39.12
CA GLU A 56 -12.73 2.34 -38.17
C GLU A 56 -11.73 3.36 -37.59
N GLY A 57 -10.44 3.06 -37.64
CA GLY A 57 -9.39 3.92 -37.11
C GLY A 57 -9.25 5.23 -37.87
N ILE A 58 -8.66 6.23 -37.20
CA ILE A 58 -8.44 7.56 -37.77
C ILE A 58 -7.26 7.47 -38.76
N ALA A 59 -7.48 7.84 -40.02
CA ALA A 59 -6.48 7.69 -41.09
C ALA A 59 -5.45 8.83 -41.13
N ALA A 60 -5.81 10.03 -40.67
CA ALA A 60 -4.94 11.20 -40.62
C ALA A 60 -4.89 11.75 -39.18
N PRO A 61 -3.71 12.12 -38.63
CA PRO A 61 -3.60 12.66 -37.28
C PRO A 61 -4.52 13.86 -37.06
N ILE A 62 -5.13 13.96 -35.88
CA ILE A 62 -6.06 15.04 -35.53
C ILE A 62 -5.31 16.37 -35.44
N GLU A 63 -5.59 17.29 -36.36
CA GLU A 63 -5.07 18.65 -36.32
C GLU A 63 -5.82 19.51 -35.29
N VAL A 64 -5.07 20.16 -34.40
CA VAL A 64 -5.62 21.06 -33.37
C VAL A 64 -5.72 22.48 -33.90
N LYS A 65 -6.94 22.96 -34.14
CA LYS A 65 -7.21 24.35 -34.55
C LYS A 65 -7.39 25.25 -33.33
N LEU A 66 -6.44 26.15 -33.08
CA LEU A 66 -6.53 27.15 -32.00
C LEU A 66 -7.59 28.22 -32.33
N ARG A 67 -8.40 28.62 -31.33
CA ARG A 67 -9.37 29.71 -31.49
C ARG A 67 -8.71 31.08 -31.35
N PRO A 68 -9.13 32.09 -32.13
CA PRO A 68 -8.74 33.47 -31.89
C PRO A 68 -9.36 33.98 -30.58
N VAL A 69 -8.60 34.80 -29.84
CA VAL A 69 -9.03 35.35 -28.53
C VAL A 69 -10.20 36.32 -28.73
N LYS A 70 -11.26 36.20 -27.90
CA LYS A 70 -12.52 36.97 -27.92
C LYS A 70 -13.59 36.58 -28.98
N SER A 71 -13.52 35.40 -29.62
CA SER A 71 -14.62 34.91 -30.45
C SER A 71 -15.64 34.09 -29.65
N GLY A 72 -16.93 34.44 -29.71
CA GLY A 72 -18.02 33.65 -29.13
C GLY A 72 -18.17 32.26 -29.77
N VAL A 73 -18.80 31.33 -29.05
CA VAL A 73 -18.88 29.88 -29.40
C VAL A 73 -19.49 29.63 -30.80
N GLY A 74 -20.35 30.53 -31.30
CA GLY A 74 -20.96 30.42 -32.64
C GLY A 74 -20.16 31.02 -33.81
N ALA A 75 -19.05 31.72 -33.57
CA ALA A 75 -18.35 32.48 -34.62
C ALA A 75 -17.33 31.65 -35.43
N VAL A 76 -16.90 30.49 -34.92
CA VAL A 76 -15.90 29.64 -35.57
C VAL A 76 -16.44 28.21 -35.62
N SER A 77 -16.45 27.59 -36.80
CA SER A 77 -16.84 26.18 -36.93
C SER A 77 -15.82 25.31 -36.19
N GLU A 78 -16.25 24.69 -35.09
CA GLU A 78 -15.39 23.88 -34.22
C GLU A 78 -14.90 22.58 -34.87
N LEU A 79 -15.60 22.14 -35.92
CA LEU A 79 -15.28 20.93 -36.68
C LEU A 79 -14.29 21.24 -37.81
N SER A 80 -13.10 20.63 -37.75
CA SER A 80 -12.09 20.71 -38.82
C SER A 80 -12.63 20.13 -40.13
N GLU A 81 -12.17 20.63 -41.27
CA GLU A 81 -12.53 20.07 -42.59
C GLU A 81 -12.13 18.60 -42.71
N GLN A 82 -11.04 18.21 -42.04
CA GLN A 82 -10.60 16.82 -41.94
C GLN A 82 -11.59 15.95 -41.15
N GLN A 83 -12.13 16.47 -40.04
CA GLN A 83 -13.15 15.77 -39.23
C GLN A 83 -14.47 15.63 -40.01
N LYS A 84 -14.86 16.66 -40.78
CA LYS A 84 -16.03 16.60 -41.68
C LYS A 84 -15.84 15.56 -42.78
N ALA A 85 -14.66 15.49 -43.39
CA ALA A 85 -14.34 14.51 -44.42
C ALA A 85 -14.34 13.08 -43.87
N GLU A 86 -13.80 12.87 -42.66
CA GLU A 86 -13.80 11.56 -42.01
C GLU A 86 -15.21 11.11 -41.61
N GLN A 87 -16.05 12.02 -41.08
CA GLN A 87 -17.45 11.73 -40.80
C GLN A 87 -18.24 11.40 -42.07
N ARG A 88 -18.01 12.11 -43.19
CA ARG A 88 -18.62 11.77 -44.48
C ARG A 88 -18.18 10.41 -44.99
N ARG A 89 -16.91 10.04 -44.82
CA ARG A 89 -16.39 8.73 -45.21
C ARG A 89 -17.02 7.60 -44.40
N ARG A 90 -17.14 7.78 -43.07
CA ARG A 90 -17.82 6.84 -42.17
C ARG A 90 -19.29 6.68 -42.55
N ALA A 91 -20.00 7.80 -42.71
CA ALA A 91 -21.41 7.80 -43.09
C ALA A 91 -21.68 7.16 -44.47
N LYS A 92 -20.76 7.34 -45.43
CA LYS A 92 -20.84 6.70 -46.74
C LYS A 92 -20.68 5.18 -46.66
N ARG A 93 -19.70 4.69 -45.88
CA ARG A 93 -19.47 3.25 -45.68
C ARG A 93 -20.64 2.61 -44.93
N ASP A 94 -21.13 3.26 -43.87
CA ASP A 94 -22.28 2.76 -43.10
C ASP A 94 -23.54 2.63 -43.97
N ALA A 95 -23.72 3.51 -44.96
CA ALA A 95 -24.81 3.42 -45.92
C ALA A 95 -24.59 2.29 -46.95
N GLU A 96 -23.35 2.10 -47.42
CA GLU A 96 -22.98 0.99 -48.32
C GLU A 96 -23.16 -0.39 -47.65
N GLU A 97 -22.83 -0.53 -46.36
CA GLU A 97 -23.07 -1.76 -45.57
C GLU A 97 -24.56 -2.03 -45.34
N ARG A 98 -25.38 -0.97 -45.27
CA ARG A 98 -26.86 -1.08 -45.21
C ARG A 98 -27.52 -1.27 -46.58
N GLY A 99 -26.74 -1.29 -47.67
CA GLY A 99 -27.25 -1.44 -49.04
C GLY A 99 -27.98 -0.19 -49.58
N GLU A 100 -27.80 0.97 -48.95
CA GLU A 100 -28.43 2.24 -49.30
C GLU A 100 -27.43 3.17 -50.03
N VAL A 101 -27.88 3.87 -51.06
CA VAL A 101 -27.04 4.85 -51.77
C VAL A 101 -26.85 6.08 -50.89
N TYR A 102 -25.62 6.30 -50.38
CA TYR A 102 -25.29 7.53 -49.65
C TYR A 102 -25.39 8.75 -50.57
N VAL A 103 -26.38 9.59 -50.34
CA VAL A 103 -26.51 10.90 -51.00
C VAL A 103 -25.94 11.96 -50.06
N ASP A 104 -24.82 12.59 -50.42
CA ASP A 104 -24.28 13.72 -49.67
C ASP A 104 -25.34 14.84 -49.63
N SER A 105 -25.55 15.48 -48.47
CA SER A 105 -26.47 16.61 -48.29
C SER A 105 -26.28 17.71 -49.35
N SER A 106 -25.06 17.88 -49.87
CA SER A 106 -24.77 18.78 -51.00
C SER A 106 -25.30 18.27 -52.34
N GLU A 107 -25.24 16.96 -52.60
CA GLU A 107 -25.76 16.31 -53.81
C GLU A 107 -27.30 16.27 -53.76
N GLU A 108 -27.87 16.02 -52.59
CA GLU A 108 -29.30 16.03 -52.33
C GLU A 108 -29.88 17.44 -52.51
N GLU A 109 -29.20 18.49 -52.02
CA GLU A 109 -29.56 19.90 -52.26
C GLU A 109 -29.44 20.27 -53.75
N ARG A 110 -28.42 19.76 -54.47
CA ARG A 110 -28.27 19.94 -55.93
C ARG A 110 -29.36 19.23 -56.72
N GLN A 111 -29.71 18.01 -56.34
CA GLN A 111 -30.80 17.23 -56.91
C GLN A 111 -32.16 17.85 -56.57
N ARG A 112 -32.33 18.41 -55.37
CA ARG A 112 -33.53 19.13 -54.94
C ARG A 112 -33.69 20.45 -55.68
N ARG A 113 -32.59 21.17 -55.98
CA ARG A 113 -32.58 22.34 -56.87
C ARG A 113 -32.89 21.96 -58.33
N LYS A 114 -32.39 20.82 -58.82
CA LYS A 114 -32.76 20.28 -60.14
C LYS A 114 -34.23 19.84 -60.19
N ARG A 115 -34.73 19.14 -59.17
CA ARG A 115 -36.14 18.71 -59.02
C ARG A 115 -37.09 19.90 -58.87
N ARG A 116 -36.70 20.97 -58.16
CA ARG A 116 -37.46 22.24 -58.10
C ARG A 116 -37.47 22.99 -59.44
N LYS A 117 -36.44 22.82 -60.29
CA LYS A 117 -36.41 23.38 -61.66
C LYS A 117 -37.21 22.56 -62.68
N VAL A 118 -37.44 21.28 -62.42
CA VAL A 118 -38.13 20.35 -63.35
C VAL A 118 -39.57 20.04 -62.92
N GLY A 119 -39.92 20.20 -61.64
CA GLY A 119 -41.25 19.95 -61.08
C GLY A 119 -42.10 21.20 -60.87
N GLY A 120 -42.12 22.11 -61.86
CA GLY A 120 -43.10 23.18 -61.93
C GLY A 120 -44.43 22.64 -62.48
N GLY A 121 -45.16 21.89 -61.66
CA GLY A 121 -46.42 21.28 -62.07
C GLY A 121 -47.25 20.88 -60.86
N THR A 122 -48.28 21.68 -60.61
CA THR A 122 -49.34 21.50 -59.61
C THR A 122 -49.81 20.06 -59.51
N ARG A 123 -49.87 19.49 -58.30
CA ARG A 123 -50.95 18.58 -57.90
C ARG A 123 -51.01 18.35 -56.39
N THR A 124 -52.18 18.65 -55.87
CA THR A 124 -52.80 18.16 -54.64
C THR A 124 -52.76 16.63 -54.56
N GLY A 125 -52.54 16.09 -53.36
CA GLY A 125 -52.65 14.66 -53.12
C GLY A 125 -52.05 14.24 -51.78
N THR A 126 -52.94 14.02 -50.82
CA THR A 126 -52.80 13.31 -49.56
C THR A 126 -51.96 12.03 -49.67
N GLY A 127 -51.02 11.84 -48.75
CA GLY A 127 -50.25 10.61 -48.62
C GLY A 127 -49.54 10.55 -47.26
N THR A 128 -50.10 9.77 -46.35
CA THR A 128 -49.55 9.37 -45.06
C THR A 128 -48.24 8.62 -45.23
N GLY A 129 -47.18 9.11 -44.57
CA GLY A 129 -45.89 8.44 -44.45
C GLY A 129 -45.17 8.98 -43.21
N THR A 130 -45.07 8.14 -42.19
CA THR A 130 -44.45 8.37 -40.89
C THR A 130 -42.96 8.74 -41.02
N GLY A 131 -42.65 10.00 -40.74
CA GLY A 131 -41.32 10.50 -40.45
C GLY A 131 -41.42 11.48 -39.29
N THR A 132 -40.61 11.28 -38.26
CA THR A 132 -40.53 12.10 -37.04
C THR A 132 -40.44 13.59 -37.40
N PRO A 133 -41.36 14.44 -36.94
CA PRO A 133 -41.30 15.87 -37.24
C PRO A 133 -40.15 16.49 -36.44
N THR A 134 -39.16 17.02 -37.16
CA THR A 134 -38.39 18.17 -36.67
C THR A 134 -39.37 19.21 -36.15
N PRO A 135 -39.14 19.86 -34.99
CA PRO A 135 -40.01 20.92 -34.55
C PRO A 135 -39.89 22.08 -35.55
N SER A 136 -40.78 22.09 -36.53
CA SER A 136 -41.18 23.30 -37.23
C SER A 136 -41.61 24.24 -36.12
N SER A 137 -40.83 25.32 -35.92
CA SER A 137 -41.20 26.46 -35.08
C SER A 137 -42.72 26.58 -35.05
N THR A 138 -43.32 26.39 -33.89
CA THR A 138 -44.72 26.75 -33.72
C THR A 138 -44.87 28.17 -34.28
N PRO A 139 -45.85 28.41 -35.15
CA PRO A 139 -46.02 29.74 -35.73
C PRO A 139 -46.24 30.72 -34.58
N ARG A 140 -45.34 31.71 -34.46
CA ARG A 140 -45.43 32.74 -33.42
C ARG A 140 -46.81 33.41 -33.49
N PRO A 141 -47.43 33.72 -32.34
CA PRO A 141 -48.73 34.37 -32.31
C PRO A 141 -48.69 35.70 -33.07
N ARG A 142 -49.76 35.99 -33.80
CA ARG A 142 -49.89 37.19 -34.63
C ARG A 142 -49.98 38.43 -33.74
N LYS A 143 -48.88 39.17 -33.52
CA LYS A 143 -48.91 40.48 -32.84
C LYS A 143 -49.35 41.54 -33.86
N THR A 144 -50.51 42.16 -33.65
CA THR A 144 -50.98 43.30 -34.44
C THR A 144 -50.31 44.59 -33.96
N LEU A 145 -50.41 45.66 -34.75
CA LEU A 145 -49.91 47.00 -34.36
C LEU A 145 -50.57 47.51 -33.06
N TYR A 146 -51.81 47.08 -32.79
CA TYR A 146 -52.50 47.35 -31.52
C TYR A 146 -51.87 46.61 -30.34
N ASP A 147 -51.43 45.36 -30.54
CA ASP A 147 -50.80 44.55 -29.49
C ASP A 147 -49.42 45.09 -29.10
N LEU A 148 -48.65 45.62 -30.07
CA LEU A 148 -47.37 46.27 -29.81
C LEU A 148 -47.55 47.61 -29.05
N LYS A 149 -48.59 48.38 -29.39
CA LYS A 149 -48.95 49.62 -28.69
C LYS A 149 -49.50 49.35 -27.28
N ALA A 150 -50.28 48.27 -27.13
CA ALA A 150 -50.78 47.80 -25.83
C ALA A 150 -49.65 47.27 -24.93
N ALA A 151 -48.59 46.69 -25.52
CA ALA A 151 -47.36 46.31 -24.83
C ALA A 151 -46.43 47.51 -24.49
N GLY A 152 -46.82 48.74 -24.83
CA GLY A 152 -46.10 49.95 -24.48
C GLY A 152 -44.97 50.35 -25.44
N PHE A 153 -44.84 49.70 -26.60
CA PHE A 153 -43.86 50.11 -27.62
C PHE A 153 -44.39 51.31 -28.41
N GLU A 154 -43.64 52.42 -28.41
CA GLU A 154 -43.94 53.59 -29.25
C GLU A 154 -43.65 53.26 -30.72
N VAL A 155 -44.70 53.05 -31.49
CA VAL A 155 -44.59 52.85 -32.93
C VAL A 155 -44.26 54.18 -33.59
N PRO A 156 -43.21 54.29 -34.43
CA PRO A 156 -42.90 55.51 -35.16
C PRO A 156 -44.10 56.00 -35.98
N ARG A 157 -44.42 57.31 -35.90
CA ARG A 157 -45.57 57.95 -36.60
C ARG A 157 -45.63 57.64 -38.10
N GLY A 158 -44.48 57.38 -38.73
CA GLY A 158 -44.40 56.96 -40.12
C GLY A 158 -45.12 55.65 -40.43
N LEU A 159 -45.24 54.71 -39.49
CA LEU A 159 -45.94 53.42 -39.66
C LEU A 159 -47.43 53.49 -39.28
N GLU A 160 -47.88 54.57 -38.64
CA GLU A 160 -49.30 54.78 -38.28
C GLU A 160 -50.11 55.32 -39.47
N SER A 161 -49.50 56.10 -40.36
CA SER A 161 -50.12 56.61 -41.60
C SER A 161 -49.10 56.86 -42.70
N MET A 162 -48.88 55.88 -43.59
CA MET A 162 -48.13 56.13 -44.83
C MET A 162 -49.09 56.55 -45.95
N VAL A 163 -48.87 57.73 -46.50
CA VAL A 163 -49.60 58.29 -47.64
C VAL A 163 -48.69 58.23 -48.88
N ASP A 164 -49.15 57.60 -49.95
CA ASP A 164 -48.43 57.57 -51.22
C ASP A 164 -48.40 58.96 -51.88
N ALA A 165 -47.43 59.24 -52.76
CA ALA A 165 -47.38 60.47 -53.56
C ALA A 165 -48.58 60.62 -54.53
N THR A 166 -49.44 59.60 -54.63
CA THR A 166 -50.73 59.57 -55.35
C THR A 166 -51.96 59.77 -54.44
N GLY A 167 -51.78 60.00 -53.14
CA GLY A 167 -52.85 60.31 -52.18
C GLY A 167 -53.61 59.09 -51.62
N ASN A 168 -53.29 57.87 -52.04
CA ASN A 168 -53.90 56.66 -51.47
C ASN A 168 -53.27 56.31 -50.11
N GLN A 169 -54.12 56.21 -49.08
CA GLN A 169 -53.73 55.84 -47.72
C GLN A 169 -53.93 54.34 -47.48
N VAL A 170 -52.91 53.65 -46.97
CA VAL A 170 -53.05 52.26 -46.52
C VAL A 170 -53.28 52.25 -45.02
N LYS A 171 -54.46 51.80 -44.57
CA LYS A 171 -54.77 51.64 -43.14
C LYS A 171 -53.91 50.52 -42.56
N THR A 172 -52.93 50.85 -41.72
CA THR A 172 -51.96 49.89 -41.19
C THR A 172 -52.54 48.96 -40.12
N ALA A 173 -53.72 49.28 -39.58
CA ALA A 173 -54.47 48.45 -38.64
C ALA A 173 -55.01 47.13 -39.23
N SER A 174 -55.18 47.01 -40.56
CA SER A 174 -55.68 45.79 -41.21
C SER A 174 -54.59 44.93 -41.85
N LEU A 175 -53.33 45.39 -41.83
CA LEU A 175 -52.20 44.65 -42.39
C LEU A 175 -51.72 43.59 -41.40
N SER A 176 -52.16 42.35 -41.61
CA SER A 176 -51.64 41.18 -40.87
C SER A 176 -50.21 40.86 -41.32
N LEU A 177 -49.30 40.61 -40.37
CA LEU A 177 -47.90 40.21 -40.62
C LEU A 177 -47.73 38.92 -41.47
N ARG A 178 -48.81 38.19 -41.77
CA ARG A 178 -48.77 37.01 -42.64
C ARG A 178 -50.09 36.84 -43.40
N GLY A 179 -50.29 37.61 -44.47
CA GLY A 179 -51.27 37.29 -45.51
C GLY A 179 -50.68 36.27 -46.50
N GLU A 180 -51.44 35.24 -46.89
CA GLU A 180 -51.02 34.15 -47.82
C GLU A 180 -50.81 34.59 -49.28
N GLN A 181 -50.60 35.88 -49.56
CA GLN A 181 -50.38 36.40 -50.91
C GLN A 181 -49.07 37.20 -50.95
N PRO A 182 -48.15 36.92 -51.89
CA PRO A 182 -46.96 37.74 -52.07
C PRO A 182 -47.40 39.09 -52.67
N VAL A 183 -47.64 40.09 -51.82
CA VAL A 183 -47.79 41.46 -52.29
C VAL A 183 -46.46 41.85 -52.94
N PHE A 184 -46.51 42.24 -54.22
CA PHE A 184 -45.36 42.62 -55.04
C PHE A 184 -44.32 43.42 -54.23
N GLN A 185 -43.04 43.04 -54.33
CA GLN A 185 -41.92 43.59 -53.53
C GLN A 185 -41.76 45.13 -53.63
N THR A 186 -42.34 45.73 -54.67
CA THR A 186 -42.31 47.17 -54.97
C THR A 186 -43.54 47.94 -54.47
N SER A 187 -44.61 47.26 -54.04
CA SER A 187 -45.84 47.89 -53.53
C SER A 187 -45.61 48.48 -52.14
N LEU A 188 -46.20 49.66 -51.89
CA LEU A 188 -46.15 50.37 -50.62
C LEU A 188 -46.61 49.48 -49.45
N ALA A 189 -47.66 48.68 -49.65
CA ALA A 189 -48.15 47.74 -48.64
C ALA A 189 -47.11 46.66 -48.27
N GLY A 190 -46.31 46.19 -49.22
CA GLY A 190 -45.23 45.22 -48.99
C GLY A 190 -43.97 45.83 -48.34
N ARG A 191 -43.76 47.15 -48.49
CA ARG A 191 -42.73 47.88 -47.74
C ARG A 191 -43.16 48.08 -46.28
N VAL A 192 -44.39 48.53 -46.06
CA VAL A 192 -44.99 48.70 -44.72
C VAL A 192 -45.02 47.38 -43.96
N GLN A 193 -45.40 46.26 -44.60
CA GLN A 193 -45.37 44.95 -43.95
C GLN A 193 -43.95 44.51 -43.53
N ARG A 194 -42.92 44.82 -44.31
CA ARG A 194 -41.53 44.49 -43.97
C ARG A 194 -40.99 45.36 -42.84
N GLU A 195 -41.27 46.66 -42.88
CA GLU A 195 -40.85 47.57 -41.80
C GLU A 195 -41.58 47.26 -40.49
N LEU A 196 -42.86 46.91 -40.56
CA LEU A 196 -43.64 46.49 -39.41
C LEU A 196 -43.19 45.11 -38.88
N ALA A 197 -42.82 44.17 -39.76
CA ALA A 197 -42.22 42.90 -39.35
C ALA A 197 -40.85 43.09 -38.71
N ALA A 198 -39.98 43.93 -39.29
CA ALA A 198 -38.68 44.26 -38.71
C ALA A 198 -38.82 44.97 -37.35
N PHE A 199 -39.81 45.83 -37.18
CA PHE A 199 -40.11 46.48 -35.90
C PHE A 199 -40.65 45.48 -34.87
N ALA A 200 -41.54 44.57 -35.26
CA ALA A 200 -42.03 43.51 -34.38
C ALA A 200 -40.91 42.55 -33.93
N ASP A 201 -40.02 42.16 -34.85
CA ASP A 201 -38.84 41.34 -34.55
C ASP A 201 -37.86 42.09 -33.64
N ALA A 202 -37.65 43.39 -33.85
CA ALA A 202 -36.82 44.22 -32.98
C ALA A 202 -37.44 44.41 -31.59
N ALA A 203 -38.76 44.60 -31.50
CA ALA A 203 -39.48 44.69 -30.23
C ALA A 203 -39.42 43.36 -29.45
N GLU A 204 -39.58 42.21 -30.11
CA GLU A 204 -39.41 40.89 -29.49
C GLU A 204 -37.95 40.63 -29.09
N ALA A 205 -36.99 41.09 -29.89
CA ALA A 205 -35.57 41.04 -29.53
C ALA A 205 -35.26 41.88 -28.28
N VAL A 206 -35.84 43.08 -28.16
CA VAL A 206 -35.72 43.93 -26.97
C VAL A 206 -36.44 43.32 -25.77
N GLU A 207 -37.64 42.77 -25.96
CA GLU A 207 -38.43 42.11 -24.90
C GLU A 207 -37.69 40.87 -24.35
N SER A 208 -37.14 40.04 -25.23
CA SER A 208 -36.31 38.90 -24.84
C SER A 208 -34.97 39.32 -24.22
N GLN A 209 -34.35 40.41 -24.68
CA GLN A 209 -33.19 40.99 -24.02
C GLN A 209 -33.52 41.47 -22.61
N ASN A 210 -34.63 42.18 -22.42
CA ASN A 210 -35.08 42.65 -21.10
C ASN A 210 -35.34 41.48 -20.16
N GLN A 211 -36.04 40.44 -20.62
CA GLN A 211 -36.26 39.22 -19.84
C GLN A 211 -34.94 38.54 -19.45
N ASN A 212 -33.98 38.46 -20.38
CA ASN A 212 -32.66 37.91 -20.08
C ASN A 212 -31.89 38.79 -19.08
N THR A 213 -31.94 40.12 -19.21
CA THR A 213 -31.29 41.03 -18.26
C THR A 213 -31.93 40.97 -16.89
N ASP A 214 -33.25 40.79 -16.81
CA ASP A 214 -33.97 40.62 -15.55
C ASP A 214 -33.50 39.35 -14.83
N LEU A 215 -33.43 38.21 -15.56
CA LEU A 215 -32.92 36.95 -15.01
C LEU A 215 -31.44 37.04 -14.58
N GLU A 216 -30.60 37.74 -15.36
CA GLU A 216 -29.20 38.00 -14.98
C GLU A 216 -29.10 38.88 -13.73
N SER A 217 -29.95 39.90 -13.62
CA SER A 217 -29.99 40.77 -12.44
C SER A 217 -30.41 40.02 -11.19
N GLU A 218 -31.40 39.12 -11.28
CA GLU A 218 -31.85 38.27 -10.18
C GLU A 218 -30.76 37.29 -9.74
N ARG A 219 -30.06 36.68 -10.71
CA ARG A 219 -28.92 35.82 -10.44
C ARG A 219 -27.80 36.58 -9.73
N LEU A 220 -27.39 37.73 -10.25
CA LEU A 220 -26.35 38.56 -9.64
C LEU A 220 -26.75 39.04 -8.25
N ALA A 221 -28.02 39.41 -8.05
CA ALA A 221 -28.54 39.76 -6.73
C ALA A 221 -28.49 38.59 -5.74
N ALA A 222 -28.73 37.36 -6.20
CA ALA A 222 -28.58 36.16 -5.39
C ALA A 222 -27.11 35.86 -5.03
N GLU A 223 -26.20 36.02 -6.00
CA GLU A 223 -24.74 35.87 -5.79
C GLU A 223 -24.21 36.92 -4.80
N LEU A 224 -24.62 38.19 -4.92
CA LEU A 224 -24.26 39.26 -3.98
C LEU A 224 -24.75 38.97 -2.57
N LYS A 225 -26.01 38.53 -2.41
CA LYS A 225 -26.55 38.13 -1.10
C LYS A 225 -25.79 36.94 -0.49
N ALA A 226 -25.28 36.01 -1.30
CA ALA A 226 -24.46 34.91 -0.81
C ALA A 226 -23.10 35.43 -0.31
N LEU A 227 -22.43 36.27 -1.09
CA LEU A 227 -21.16 36.89 -0.71
C LEU A 227 -21.27 37.77 0.53
N GLU A 228 -22.36 38.53 0.69
CA GLU A 228 -22.62 39.33 1.89
C GLU A 228 -22.70 38.46 3.16
N ARG A 229 -23.34 37.28 3.07
CA ARG A 229 -23.35 36.31 4.18
C ARG A 229 -21.95 35.80 4.48
N ASP A 230 -21.20 35.38 3.46
CA ASP A 230 -19.83 34.90 3.62
C ASP A 230 -18.92 35.95 4.28
N VAL A 231 -19.07 37.23 3.92
CA VAL A 231 -18.31 38.35 4.51
C VAL A 231 -18.67 38.55 5.99
N LEU A 232 -19.94 38.48 6.35
CA LEU A 232 -20.39 38.60 7.74
C LEU A 232 -19.89 37.41 8.58
N GLU A 233 -19.97 36.19 8.05
CA GLU A 233 -19.42 35.00 8.70
C GLU A 233 -17.90 35.12 8.90
N LEU A 234 -17.17 35.58 7.88
CA LEU A 234 -15.73 35.85 7.97
C LEU A 234 -15.40 36.92 9.02
N ALA A 235 -16.22 37.96 9.14
CA ALA A 235 -16.03 39.02 10.11
C ALA A 235 -16.24 38.51 11.56
N ASP A 236 -17.26 37.69 11.81
CA ASP A 236 -17.50 37.06 13.12
C ASP A 236 -16.39 36.05 13.47
N VAL A 237 -15.95 35.23 12.52
CA VAL A 237 -14.81 34.33 12.74
C VAL A 237 -13.55 35.13 13.10
N ARG A 238 -13.30 36.24 12.40
CA ARG A 238 -12.15 37.09 12.65
C ARG A 238 -12.19 37.75 14.03
N SER A 239 -13.31 38.33 14.44
CA SER A 239 -13.44 38.95 15.77
C SER A 239 -13.21 37.93 16.88
N ARG A 240 -13.83 36.75 16.77
CA ARG A 240 -13.61 35.65 17.73
C ARG A 240 -12.15 35.21 17.78
N LEU A 241 -11.47 35.09 16.63
CA LEU A 241 -10.06 34.71 16.58
C LEU A 241 -9.12 35.79 17.12
N GLU A 242 -9.43 37.08 16.96
CA GLU A 242 -8.61 38.19 17.48
C GLU A 242 -8.63 38.25 19.02
N GLU A 243 -9.69 37.76 19.67
CA GLU A 243 -9.82 37.74 21.14
C GLU A 243 -9.13 36.55 21.82
N LEU A 244 -8.78 35.49 21.09
CA LEU A 244 -8.23 34.24 21.68
C LEU A 244 -6.75 34.30 22.08
N PRO A 245 -5.83 34.99 21.37
CA PRO A 245 -4.40 34.98 21.67
C PRO A 245 -4.03 35.53 23.06
N SER A 246 -4.89 36.38 23.65
CA SER A 246 -4.69 36.95 24.98
C SER A 246 -5.16 36.07 26.13
N LYS A 247 -5.85 34.95 25.84
CA LYS A 247 -6.47 34.09 26.84
C LYS A 247 -5.57 32.91 27.22
N ASP A 248 -5.83 32.33 28.39
CA ASP A 248 -5.11 31.14 28.86
C ASP A 248 -5.44 29.89 28.01
N TRP A 249 -4.56 28.89 28.02
CA TRP A 249 -4.70 27.66 27.23
C TRP A 249 -6.10 27.00 27.28
N PRO A 250 -6.71 26.73 28.45
CA PRO A 250 -8.04 26.11 28.50
C PRO A 250 -9.15 26.99 27.89
N GLU A 251 -9.06 28.32 28.06
CA GLU A 251 -10.01 29.26 27.49
C GLU A 251 -9.86 29.37 25.97
N LEU A 252 -8.62 29.32 25.48
CA LEU A 252 -8.28 29.27 24.06
C LEU A 252 -8.93 28.04 23.40
N ILE A 253 -8.77 26.85 23.99
CA ILE A 253 -9.36 25.60 23.48
C ILE A 253 -10.89 25.67 23.50
N LYS A 254 -11.47 26.18 24.59
CA LYS A 254 -12.93 26.37 24.69
C LYS A 254 -13.44 27.31 23.59
N GLY A 255 -12.71 28.38 23.30
CA GLY A 255 -13.02 29.31 22.21
C GLY A 255 -12.91 28.68 20.82
N LEU A 256 -11.88 27.87 20.58
CA LEU A 256 -11.74 27.12 19.32
C LEU A 256 -12.82 26.06 19.14
N LYS A 257 -13.23 25.37 20.21
CA LYS A 257 -14.38 24.45 20.21
C LYS A 257 -15.68 25.20 19.89
N ALA A 258 -15.93 26.33 20.55
CA ALA A 258 -17.11 27.15 20.27
C ALA A 258 -17.14 27.67 18.82
N LEU A 259 -15.97 27.97 18.24
CA LEU A 259 -15.84 28.40 16.84
C LEU A 259 -16.13 27.23 15.87
N ARG A 260 -15.60 26.04 16.15
CA ARG A 260 -15.92 24.80 15.42
C ARG A 260 -17.41 24.51 15.45
N ASP A 261 -18.02 24.59 16.63
CA ASP A 261 -19.43 24.25 16.83
C ASP A 261 -20.35 25.29 16.16
N ALA A 262 -19.92 26.57 16.06
CA ALA A 262 -20.63 27.62 15.33
C ALA A 262 -20.57 27.44 13.80
N TYR A 263 -19.46 26.91 13.26
CA TYR A 263 -19.22 26.83 11.82
C TYR A 263 -18.69 25.44 11.37
N PRO A 264 -19.50 24.36 11.46
CA PRO A 264 -19.04 22.98 11.26
C PRO A 264 -18.57 22.65 9.83
N LEU A 265 -18.99 23.43 8.83
CA LEU A 265 -18.66 23.22 7.41
C LEU A 265 -17.28 23.76 7.03
N ARG A 266 -16.70 24.66 7.84
CA ARG A 266 -15.46 25.36 7.53
C ARG A 266 -14.27 24.70 8.24
N ASN A 267 -13.14 24.60 7.53
CA ASN A 267 -11.88 24.12 8.11
C ASN A 267 -11.14 25.31 8.74
N PHE A 268 -10.75 25.16 10.02
CA PHE A 268 -10.04 26.18 10.81
C PHE A 268 -8.63 25.74 11.21
N GLU A 269 -8.07 24.70 10.59
CA GLU A 269 -6.74 24.17 10.95
C GLU A 269 -5.64 25.22 10.99
N LYS A 270 -5.56 26.09 9.98
CA LYS A 270 -4.48 27.08 9.89
C LYS A 270 -4.64 28.17 10.95
N GLU A 271 -5.87 28.64 11.10
CA GLU A 271 -6.26 29.69 12.04
C GLU A 271 -6.09 29.24 13.48
N ALA A 272 -6.54 28.03 13.80
CA ALA A 272 -6.37 27.44 15.13
C ALA A 272 -4.88 27.28 15.47
N ILE A 273 -4.07 26.74 14.56
CA ILE A 273 -2.63 26.56 14.78
C ILE A 273 -1.93 27.91 14.96
N ALA A 274 -2.32 28.94 14.20
CA ALA A 274 -1.75 30.27 14.34
C ALA A 274 -2.03 30.88 15.72
N VAL A 275 -3.24 30.67 16.27
CA VAL A 275 -3.62 31.14 17.61
C VAL A 275 -2.96 30.31 18.72
N MET A 276 -2.85 28.99 18.56
CA MET A 276 -2.25 28.09 19.56
C MET A 276 -0.73 28.17 19.61
N ARG A 277 -0.05 28.44 18.49
CA ARG A 277 1.41 28.35 18.39
C ARG A 277 2.15 29.18 19.47
N PRO A 278 1.85 30.46 19.72
CA PRO A 278 2.62 31.26 20.67
C PRO A 278 2.52 30.75 22.12
N THR A 279 1.34 30.31 22.54
CA THR A 279 1.12 29.77 23.89
C THR A 279 1.72 28.37 24.03
N PHE A 280 1.62 27.55 22.99
CA PHE A 280 2.23 26.22 22.90
C PHE A 280 3.77 26.28 22.94
N GLU A 281 4.39 27.12 22.10
CA GLU A 281 5.85 27.28 22.06
C GLU A 281 6.40 27.85 23.37
N ARG A 282 5.68 28.77 24.03
CA ARG A 282 6.06 29.28 25.37
C ARG A 282 6.09 28.17 26.42
N ARG A 283 5.07 27.31 26.44
CA ARG A 283 4.98 26.19 27.40
C ARG A 283 6.04 25.13 27.13
N ILE A 284 6.32 24.84 25.85
CA ILE A 284 7.35 23.89 25.45
C ILE A 284 8.75 24.40 25.76
N ALA A 285 9.01 25.71 25.63
CA ALA A 285 10.30 26.28 25.97
C ALA A 285 10.65 26.12 27.46
N THR A 286 9.65 26.07 28.34
CA THR A 286 9.81 25.85 29.79
C THR A 286 9.67 24.38 30.20
N TRP A 287 9.39 23.49 29.26
CA TRP A 287 9.07 22.09 29.55
C TRP A 287 10.33 21.25 29.76
N ASP A 288 10.34 20.48 30.85
CA ASP A 288 11.32 19.42 31.11
C ASP A 288 10.66 18.03 30.92
N PRO A 289 11.00 17.30 29.84
CA PRO A 289 10.47 15.96 29.56
C PRO A 289 10.83 14.90 30.61
N SER A 290 11.77 15.15 31.52
CA SER A 290 12.12 14.16 32.55
C SER A 290 11.14 14.16 33.74
N ILE A 291 10.46 15.28 33.96
CA ILE A 291 9.61 15.52 35.15
C ILE A 291 8.13 15.51 34.77
N ASP A 292 7.76 16.22 33.70
CA ASP A 292 6.37 16.43 33.33
C ASP A 292 6.05 15.84 31.95
N THR A 293 4.88 15.23 31.83
CA THR A 293 4.38 14.61 30.60
C THR A 293 3.53 15.53 29.74
N MET A 294 3.12 16.69 30.29
CA MET A 294 2.25 17.65 29.60
C MET A 294 0.95 17.02 29.11
N GLU A 295 0.35 16.17 29.95
CA GLU A 295 -0.92 15.47 29.69
C GLU A 295 -2.05 16.45 29.35
N ASP A 296 -2.12 17.61 30.02
CA ASP A 296 -3.10 18.67 29.73
C ASP A 296 -3.02 19.16 28.27
N LEU A 297 -1.81 19.31 27.74
CA LEU A 297 -1.61 19.73 26.35
C LEU A 297 -2.01 18.60 25.39
N ALA A 298 -1.57 17.36 25.65
CA ALA A 298 -1.87 16.21 24.80
C ALA A 298 -3.39 15.97 24.70
N ASN A 299 -4.07 15.91 25.85
CA ASN A 299 -5.51 15.73 25.93
C ASN A 299 -6.26 16.86 25.21
N SER A 300 -5.83 18.11 25.38
CA SER A 300 -6.47 19.22 24.68
C SER A 300 -6.31 19.21 23.16
N LEU A 301 -5.15 18.76 22.66
CA LEU A 301 -4.92 18.59 21.23
C LEU A 301 -5.72 17.41 20.69
N GLU A 302 -5.86 16.34 21.47
CA GLU A 302 -6.74 15.21 21.15
C GLU A 302 -8.22 15.64 21.07
N GLU A 303 -8.69 16.46 22.01
CA GLU A 303 -10.06 17.00 22.00
C GLU A 303 -10.34 17.94 20.81
N LEU A 304 -9.31 18.60 20.28
CA LEU A 304 -9.39 19.42 19.06
C LEU A 304 -9.24 18.57 17.78
N ALA A 305 -8.54 17.43 17.89
CA ALA A 305 -8.39 16.42 16.86
C ALA A 305 -9.58 15.44 16.91
N ILE A 306 -10.76 15.87 16.47
CA ILE A 306 -11.87 14.95 16.23
C ILE A 306 -11.42 13.84 15.25
N VAL A 307 -11.34 12.63 15.79
CA VAL A 307 -11.20 11.35 15.10
C VAL A 307 -12.29 11.22 14.03
N ASN A 308 -11.87 11.16 12.77
CA ASN A 308 -12.57 10.44 11.71
C ASN A 308 -11.53 9.78 10.81
N SER A 309 -10.78 8.85 11.40
CA SER A 309 -9.89 7.97 10.62
C SER A 309 -9.71 6.61 11.29
N SER A 310 -10.83 5.92 11.57
CA SER A 310 -10.80 4.46 11.73
C SER A 310 -12.20 3.89 11.65
N GLY A 311 -12.47 3.15 10.57
CA GLY A 311 -13.64 2.28 10.42
C GLY A 311 -14.53 2.61 9.23
N THR A 312 -14.25 1.96 8.08
CA THR A 312 -15.23 1.60 7.04
C THR A 312 -16.51 2.45 6.96
N SER A 313 -16.54 3.47 6.10
CA SER A 313 -17.80 4.10 5.71
C SER A 313 -17.87 4.25 4.20
N THR A 314 -18.42 3.21 3.57
CA THR A 314 -19.11 3.30 2.29
C THR A 314 -20.47 3.97 2.52
N LEU A 315 -20.49 5.25 2.89
CA LEU A 315 -21.71 6.08 2.83
C LEU A 315 -21.37 7.53 2.45
N PRO A 316 -22.29 8.24 1.78
CA PRO A 316 -21.98 9.43 1.02
C PRO A 316 -21.68 10.62 1.92
N SER A 317 -20.65 11.36 1.50
CA SER A 317 -20.38 12.76 1.80
C SER A 317 -21.64 13.55 2.16
N ASN A 318 -21.73 14.02 3.41
CA ASN A 318 -22.22 15.36 3.81
C ASN A 318 -22.42 15.55 5.33
N GLN A 319 -22.08 14.59 6.18
CA GLN A 319 -22.14 14.76 7.65
C GLN A 319 -20.87 14.29 8.37
N VAL A 320 -19.70 14.74 7.90
CA VAL A 320 -18.46 14.58 8.65
C VAL A 320 -18.20 15.91 9.36
N GLY A 321 -18.34 15.94 10.69
CA GLY A 321 -17.85 17.04 11.51
C GLY A 321 -16.37 17.25 11.18
N ARG A 322 -16.02 18.40 10.60
CA ARG A 322 -14.67 18.67 10.14
C ARG A 322 -13.79 19.11 11.31
N VAL A 323 -12.57 18.59 11.29
CA VAL A 323 -11.59 18.63 12.37
C VAL A 323 -10.94 20.00 12.47
N VAL A 324 -10.64 20.48 13.68
CA VAL A 324 -9.88 21.72 13.92
C VAL A 324 -8.38 21.46 13.79
N LEU A 325 -7.91 20.25 14.07
CA LEU A 325 -6.55 19.78 13.82
C LEU A 325 -6.61 18.36 13.29
N ALA A 326 -6.62 18.13 11.97
CA ALA A 326 -6.38 16.79 11.45
C ALA A 326 -4.98 16.69 10.82
N PRO A 327 -4.24 15.61 11.10
CA PRO A 327 -3.29 15.08 10.14
C PRO A 327 -4.11 14.45 9.01
N ILE A 328 -4.73 15.27 8.15
CA ILE A 328 -5.36 14.74 6.94
C ILE A 328 -4.21 14.18 6.10
N TYR A 329 -4.07 12.86 6.08
CA TYR A 329 -3.43 12.18 4.96
C TYR A 329 -4.53 11.97 3.92
N PRO A 330 -4.74 12.90 2.96
CA PRO A 330 -5.59 12.59 1.83
C PRO A 330 -5.01 11.36 1.14
N GLN A 331 -5.74 10.25 1.23
CA GLN A 331 -5.42 8.95 0.64
C GLN A 331 -5.32 9.00 -0.90
N ASN A 332 -5.48 10.17 -1.53
CA ASN A 332 -5.51 10.28 -2.98
C ASN A 332 -5.00 11.59 -3.58
N THR A 333 -4.08 12.31 -2.93
CA THR A 333 -3.33 13.38 -3.63
C THR A 333 -1.88 12.94 -3.82
N SER A 334 -1.59 12.46 -5.03
CA SER A 334 -0.26 12.22 -5.59
C SER A 334 0.52 13.52 -5.83
N ILE A 335 0.36 14.51 -4.94
CA ILE A 335 1.15 15.73 -4.95
C ILE A 335 2.36 15.48 -4.07
N SER A 336 3.55 15.54 -4.67
CA SER A 336 4.85 15.51 -3.99
C SER A 336 4.85 16.46 -2.79
N ARG A 337 4.68 15.93 -1.57
CA ARG A 337 4.73 16.74 -0.34
C ARG A 337 6.19 17.02 0.01
N ARG A 338 6.76 18.05 -0.61
CA ARG A 338 8.01 18.68 -0.13
C ARG A 338 7.77 19.69 0.99
N SER A 339 6.52 19.98 1.34
CA SER A 339 6.14 20.94 2.38
C SER A 339 5.48 20.23 3.56
N THR A 340 5.96 20.52 4.77
CA THR A 340 5.33 20.12 6.04
C THR A 340 4.01 20.84 6.22
N THR A 341 3.01 20.18 6.80
CA THR A 341 1.74 20.84 7.18
C THR A 341 1.95 21.77 8.38
N PRO A 342 1.09 22.77 8.61
CA PRO A 342 1.18 23.63 9.79
C PRO A 342 1.18 22.84 11.10
N TYR A 343 0.39 21.76 11.17
CA TYR A 343 0.35 20.89 12.34
C TYR A 343 1.66 20.11 12.51
N GLU A 344 2.20 19.57 11.42
CA GLU A 344 3.50 18.89 11.43
C GLU A 344 4.62 19.84 11.87
N THR A 345 4.58 21.13 11.49
CA THR A 345 5.57 22.10 11.99
C THR A 345 5.47 22.38 13.49
N LEU A 346 4.26 22.36 14.04
CA LEU A 346 4.01 22.51 15.48
C LEU A 346 4.49 21.27 16.23
N MET A 347 4.18 20.07 15.74
CA MET A 347 4.65 18.83 16.36
C MET A 347 6.17 18.63 16.21
N LEU A 348 6.78 19.21 15.16
CA LEU A 348 8.23 19.26 15.03
C LEU A 348 8.89 20.10 16.12
N SER A 349 8.31 21.24 16.53
CA SER A 349 8.89 22.06 17.60
C SER A 349 8.84 21.31 18.94
N TRP A 350 7.73 20.63 19.23
CA TRP A 350 7.64 19.69 20.36
C TRP A 350 8.72 18.59 20.29
N PHE A 351 8.85 17.94 19.13
CA PHE A 351 9.81 16.86 18.95
C PHE A 351 11.27 17.34 19.11
N GLN A 352 11.62 18.57 18.72
CA GLN A 352 12.98 19.08 18.92
C GLN A 352 13.37 19.16 20.40
N HIS A 353 12.44 19.55 21.28
CA HIS A 353 12.68 19.64 22.72
C HIS A 353 12.73 18.24 23.35
N LEU A 354 11.84 17.34 22.94
CA LEU A 354 11.91 15.94 23.36
C LEU A 354 13.22 15.28 22.87
N GLN A 355 13.65 15.58 21.64
CA GLN A 355 14.89 15.06 21.09
C GLN A 355 16.12 15.55 21.86
N SER A 356 16.19 16.83 22.24
CA SER A 356 17.30 17.34 23.05
C SER A 356 17.32 16.67 24.43
N ALA A 357 16.16 16.54 25.09
CA ALA A 357 16.05 15.83 26.36
C ALA A 357 16.44 14.33 26.23
N MET A 358 16.01 13.68 25.15
CA MET A 358 16.41 12.29 24.86
C MET A 358 17.91 12.16 24.55
N VAL A 359 18.56 13.21 24.06
CA VAL A 359 19.99 13.18 23.75
C VAL A 359 20.83 13.37 25.01
N HIS A 360 20.38 14.22 25.94
CA HIS A 360 21.17 14.64 27.10
C HIS A 360 20.79 13.94 28.41
N GLY A 361 19.51 13.57 28.59
CA GLY A 361 18.97 13.07 29.86
C GLY A 361 18.33 11.68 29.80
N PHE A 362 18.05 11.14 28.62
CA PHE A 362 17.43 9.81 28.53
C PHE A 362 18.46 8.69 28.73
N GLN A 363 18.30 8.00 29.86
CA GLN A 363 18.99 6.75 30.18
C GLN A 363 17.96 5.61 30.21
N PRO A 364 18.03 4.65 29.26
CA PRO A 364 17.18 3.46 29.24
C PRO A 364 17.23 2.62 30.52
N ASP A 365 18.36 2.60 31.22
CA ASP A 365 18.60 1.85 32.45
C ASP A 365 18.26 2.64 33.72
N GLY A 366 17.97 3.94 33.59
CA GLY A 366 17.70 4.83 34.71
C GLY A 366 16.21 5.03 35.00
N PRO A 367 15.88 5.67 36.14
CA PRO A 367 14.50 5.98 36.52
C PRO A 367 13.82 6.94 35.53
N SER A 368 14.59 7.64 34.69
CA SER A 368 14.07 8.50 33.63
C SER A 368 13.26 7.73 32.58
N ALA A 369 13.55 6.44 32.35
CA ALA A 369 12.97 5.66 31.26
C ALA A 369 11.44 5.64 31.29
N SER A 370 10.85 5.43 32.47
CA SER A 370 9.40 5.37 32.65
C SER A 370 8.70 6.69 32.34
N SER A 371 9.30 7.84 32.74
CA SER A 371 8.78 9.17 32.39
C SER A 371 8.74 9.37 30.88
N PHE A 372 9.83 9.04 30.16
CA PHE A 372 9.89 9.18 28.71
C PHE A 372 8.92 8.24 27.98
N LEU A 373 8.76 7.00 28.45
CA LEU A 373 7.77 6.06 27.91
C LEU A 373 6.35 6.58 28.10
N ARG A 374 6.03 7.11 29.29
CA ARG A 374 4.72 7.73 29.55
C ARG A 374 4.45 8.91 28.61
N ILE A 375 5.46 9.73 28.29
CA ILE A 375 5.31 10.82 27.30
C ILE A 375 5.00 10.25 25.91
N ILE A 376 5.70 9.22 25.50
CA ILE A 376 5.50 8.62 24.18
C ILE A 376 4.09 8.03 24.09
N ASP A 377 3.62 7.37 25.15
CA ASP A 377 2.28 6.79 25.22
C ASP A 377 1.19 7.88 25.17
N THR A 378 1.31 8.94 25.99
CA THR A 378 0.31 10.03 26.06
C THR A 378 0.24 10.84 24.77
N TRP A 379 1.36 11.08 24.11
CA TRP A 379 1.40 11.83 22.84
C TRP A 379 1.22 10.94 21.61
N SER A 380 1.26 9.61 21.75
CA SER A 380 1.10 8.66 20.63
C SER A 380 -0.14 8.93 19.75
N PRO A 381 -1.37 9.13 20.26
CA PRO A 381 -2.55 9.27 19.40
C PRO A 381 -2.48 10.48 18.46
N ILE A 382 -1.84 11.56 18.88
CA ILE A 382 -1.79 12.84 18.14
C ILE A 382 -0.54 12.96 17.23
N LEU A 383 0.48 12.12 17.41
CA LEU A 383 1.75 12.25 16.69
C LEU A 383 1.67 11.85 15.19
N PRO A 384 2.19 12.69 14.27
CA PRO A 384 2.41 12.30 12.88
C PRO A 384 3.31 11.06 12.75
N ALA A 385 3.02 10.20 11.77
CA ALA A 385 3.72 8.93 11.57
C ALA A 385 5.25 9.08 11.41
N PHE A 386 5.70 10.14 10.72
CA PHE A 386 7.14 10.37 10.55
C PHE A 386 7.83 10.76 11.86
N ILE A 387 7.13 11.40 12.80
CA ILE A 387 7.68 11.75 14.12
C ILE A 387 7.77 10.47 14.97
N LYS A 388 6.73 9.62 14.96
CA LYS A 388 6.79 8.30 15.60
C LYS A 388 7.99 7.49 15.11
N ALA A 389 8.22 7.46 13.80
CA ALA A 389 9.39 6.79 13.21
C ALA A 389 10.74 7.41 13.64
N ARG A 390 10.80 8.73 13.88
CA ARG A 390 12.01 9.38 14.41
C ARG A 390 12.24 9.06 15.88
N ILE A 391 11.17 9.03 16.68
CA ILE A 391 11.22 8.63 18.10
C ILE A 391 11.73 7.20 18.21
N THR A 392 11.13 6.24 17.50
CA THR A 392 11.58 4.83 17.54
C THR A 392 13.03 4.68 17.10
N LYS A 393 13.46 5.43 16.07
CA LYS A 393 14.87 5.45 15.65
C LYS A 393 15.80 5.99 16.76
N GLN A 394 15.39 7.05 17.46
CA GLN A 394 16.18 7.62 18.55
C GLN A 394 16.25 6.67 19.75
N ILE A 395 15.14 6.02 20.11
CA ILE A 395 15.10 4.97 21.16
C ILE A 395 16.05 3.84 20.78
N LYS A 396 15.94 3.31 19.56
CA LYS A 396 16.83 2.23 19.07
C LYS A 396 18.30 2.61 19.19
N LEU A 397 18.67 3.82 18.74
CA LEU A 397 20.04 4.32 18.84
C LEU A 397 20.53 4.37 20.30
N ARG A 398 19.70 4.91 21.20
CA ARG A 398 20.05 5.07 22.61
C ARG A 398 20.14 3.73 23.36
N CYS A 399 19.17 2.84 23.16
CA CYS A 399 19.21 1.48 23.70
C CYS A 399 20.42 0.71 23.16
N SER A 400 20.75 0.83 21.87
CA SER A 400 21.95 0.18 21.34
C SER A 400 23.24 0.71 21.98
N ALA A 401 23.35 2.02 22.19
CA ALA A 401 24.51 2.62 22.85
C ALA A 401 24.64 2.19 24.33
N THR A 402 23.52 2.04 25.06
CA THR A 402 23.57 1.52 26.43
C THR A 402 23.88 0.02 26.49
N ILE A 403 23.41 -0.77 25.52
CA ILE A 403 23.80 -2.18 25.39
C ILE A 403 25.30 -2.30 25.07
N GLU A 404 25.86 -1.41 24.25
CA GLU A 404 27.29 -1.40 23.95
C GLU A 404 28.13 -1.08 25.19
N SER A 405 27.72 -0.06 25.97
CA SER A 405 28.41 0.34 27.20
C SER A 405 28.19 -0.61 28.39
N TRP A 406 27.19 -1.50 28.32
CA TRP A 406 26.94 -2.54 29.32
C TRP A 406 28.15 -3.47 29.47
N ASN A 407 28.73 -3.46 30.67
CA ASN A 407 29.92 -4.22 31.03
C ASN A 407 29.57 -5.44 31.90
N VAL A 408 29.32 -6.57 31.25
CA VAL A 408 28.98 -7.86 31.89
C VAL A 408 29.95 -8.27 33.01
N ARG A 409 31.26 -8.13 32.77
CA ARG A 409 32.28 -8.52 33.76
C ARG A 409 32.19 -7.72 35.07
N LYS A 410 31.86 -6.43 34.97
CA LYS A 410 31.71 -5.56 36.15
C LYS A 410 30.46 -5.95 36.94
N ALA A 411 29.33 -6.15 36.26
CA ALA A 411 28.08 -6.57 36.90
C ALA A 411 28.26 -7.89 37.69
N ILE A 412 28.91 -8.89 37.09
CA ILE A 412 29.19 -10.18 37.75
C ILE A 412 30.12 -10.03 38.95
N LYS A 413 31.14 -9.15 38.86
CA LYS A 413 32.08 -8.88 39.96
C LYS A 413 31.40 -8.19 41.14
N HIS A 414 30.50 -7.24 40.87
CA HIS A 414 29.79 -6.46 41.88
C HIS A 414 28.51 -7.13 42.41
N ARG A 415 28.19 -8.36 41.96
CA ARG A 415 26.95 -9.10 42.32
C ARG A 415 25.66 -8.36 41.94
N GLU A 416 25.72 -7.52 40.92
CA GLU A 416 24.55 -6.88 40.35
C GLU A 416 23.79 -7.87 39.44
N VAL A 417 22.53 -7.54 39.13
CA VAL A 417 21.73 -8.35 38.20
C VAL A 417 22.45 -8.34 36.84
N PRO A 418 22.96 -9.48 36.36
CA PRO A 418 23.80 -9.51 35.18
C PRO A 418 22.99 -9.21 33.91
N LEU A 419 21.71 -9.57 33.89
CA LEU A 419 20.80 -9.37 32.76
C LEU A 419 19.87 -8.18 33.01
N PRO A 420 19.93 -7.11 32.20
CA PRO A 420 19.09 -5.93 32.43
C PRO A 420 17.60 -6.21 32.17
N GLN A 421 16.72 -5.75 33.06
CA GLN A 421 15.27 -5.90 32.94
C GLN A 421 14.61 -4.76 32.15
N TRP A 422 15.21 -3.56 32.14
CA TRP A 422 14.70 -2.39 31.42
C TRP A 422 14.49 -2.65 29.92
N ILE A 423 15.17 -3.65 29.35
CA ILE A 423 15.06 -4.06 27.95
C ILE A 423 13.64 -4.46 27.57
N PHE A 424 12.87 -5.03 28.52
CA PHE A 424 11.50 -5.46 28.26
C PHE A 424 10.55 -4.29 28.05
N ASP A 425 10.76 -3.16 28.75
CA ASP A 425 9.93 -1.96 28.63
C ASP A 425 10.02 -1.35 27.22
N PHE A 426 11.12 -1.58 26.49
CA PHE A 426 11.34 -1.05 25.14
C PHE A 426 11.00 -2.04 24.02
N LEU A 427 10.58 -3.27 24.33
CA LEU A 427 10.26 -4.29 23.33
C LEU A 427 9.15 -3.86 22.34
N PRO A 428 8.09 -3.13 22.75
CA PRO A 428 7.07 -2.62 21.83
C PRO A 428 7.63 -1.64 20.78
N TYR A 429 8.70 -0.93 21.13
CA TYR A 429 9.31 0.11 20.30
C TYR A 429 10.52 -0.39 19.49
N TYR A 430 11.22 -1.40 19.99
CA TYR A 430 12.40 -2.00 19.37
C TYR A 430 12.35 -3.53 19.48
N PRO A 431 11.63 -4.22 18.57
CA PRO A 431 11.45 -5.68 18.63
C PRO A 431 12.77 -6.45 18.40
N ASP A 432 13.66 -5.95 17.53
CA ASP A 432 14.92 -6.62 17.20
C ASP A 432 16.04 -6.40 18.25
N ILE A 433 15.71 -5.96 19.46
CA ILE A 433 16.68 -5.65 20.53
C ILE A 433 17.57 -6.85 20.90
N PHE A 434 17.06 -8.08 20.73
CA PHE A 434 17.82 -9.30 20.99
C PHE A 434 19.10 -9.39 20.15
N SER A 435 19.08 -8.92 18.90
CA SER A 435 20.24 -8.96 18.01
C SER A 435 21.44 -8.16 18.57
N ALA A 436 21.16 -7.00 19.19
CA ALA A 436 22.16 -6.18 19.86
C ALA A 436 22.65 -6.83 21.16
N CYS A 437 21.76 -7.49 21.91
CA CYS A 437 22.09 -8.14 23.17
C CYS A 437 22.81 -9.49 23.03
N LYS A 438 22.67 -10.19 21.89
CA LYS A 438 23.15 -11.56 21.66
C LYS A 438 24.62 -11.75 22.06
N GLY A 439 25.49 -10.85 21.63
CA GLY A 439 26.92 -10.91 21.96
C GLY A 439 27.21 -10.75 23.45
N LYS A 440 26.46 -9.88 24.14
CA LYS A 440 26.60 -9.66 25.57
C LYS A 440 26.06 -10.84 26.37
N ILE A 441 24.88 -11.36 26.03
CA ILE A 441 24.30 -12.56 26.66
C ILE A 441 25.24 -13.75 26.49
N ARG A 442 25.85 -13.93 25.32
CA ARG A 442 26.90 -14.92 25.11
C ARG A 442 28.03 -14.77 26.13
N THR A 443 28.55 -13.56 26.29
CA THR A 443 29.62 -13.31 27.28
C THR A 443 29.16 -13.53 28.73
N VAL A 444 27.89 -13.26 29.05
CA VAL A 444 27.32 -13.59 30.38
C VAL A 444 27.40 -15.11 30.57
N LEU A 445 26.92 -15.89 29.61
CA LEU A 445 26.92 -17.36 29.70
C LEU A 445 28.33 -17.96 29.74
N GLU A 446 29.31 -17.35 29.07
CA GLU A 446 30.72 -17.81 29.06
C GLU A 446 31.47 -17.45 30.35
N ILE A 447 31.12 -16.35 31.02
CA ILE A 447 31.86 -15.84 32.20
C ILE A 447 31.16 -16.23 33.51
N TRP A 448 29.86 -16.52 33.47
CA TRP A 448 29.08 -16.78 34.68
C TRP A 448 29.68 -17.94 35.49
N PRO A 449 29.90 -17.74 36.80
CA PRO A 449 30.35 -18.79 37.70
C PRO A 449 29.23 -19.80 37.97
N ILE A 450 29.44 -21.06 37.59
CA ILE A 450 28.45 -22.14 37.70
C ILE A 450 28.07 -22.40 39.17
N HIS A 451 29.02 -22.28 40.10
CA HIS A 451 28.80 -22.43 41.55
C HIS A 451 27.77 -21.46 42.15
N ARG A 452 27.42 -20.36 41.47
CA ARG A 452 26.39 -19.42 41.93
C ARG A 452 24.96 -19.86 41.55
N GLY A 453 24.83 -20.97 40.82
CA GLY A 453 23.55 -21.47 40.32
C GLY A 453 23.02 -20.65 39.15
N VAL A 454 21.69 -20.54 39.09
CA VAL A 454 20.95 -19.93 37.99
C VAL A 454 21.23 -18.43 37.86
N ILE A 455 21.37 -17.96 36.62
CA ILE A 455 21.49 -16.53 36.30
C ILE A 455 20.18 -15.80 36.65
N PRO A 456 20.20 -14.79 37.53
CA PRO A 456 19.00 -14.00 37.84
C PRO A 456 18.40 -13.36 36.59
N GLY A 457 17.08 -13.52 36.42
CA GLY A 457 16.32 -12.92 35.31
C GLY A 457 16.33 -13.72 33.99
N ILE A 458 17.11 -14.79 33.85
CA ILE A 458 17.17 -15.58 32.60
C ILE A 458 15.82 -16.17 32.18
N GLN A 459 14.94 -16.46 33.14
CA GLN A 459 13.58 -16.94 32.88
C GLN A 459 12.75 -15.90 32.11
N LEU A 460 12.83 -14.61 32.48
CA LEU A 460 12.15 -13.53 31.77
C LEU A 460 12.69 -13.39 30.34
N TRP A 461 14.00 -13.58 30.16
CA TRP A 461 14.63 -13.57 28.84
C TRP A 461 14.19 -14.74 27.97
N LYS A 462 14.04 -15.94 28.55
CA LYS A 462 13.50 -17.11 27.85
C LYS A 462 12.05 -16.91 27.43
N GLN A 463 11.24 -16.27 28.27
CA GLN A 463 9.85 -15.92 27.94
C GLN A 463 9.75 -14.86 26.83
N ALA A 464 10.60 -13.83 26.87
CA ALA A 464 10.59 -12.75 25.89
C ALA A 464 11.15 -13.16 24.52
N PHE A 465 12.14 -14.06 24.49
CA PHE A 465 12.82 -14.49 23.26
C PHE A 465 12.91 -16.02 23.16
N PRO A 466 11.78 -16.70 22.94
CA PRO A 466 11.75 -18.16 22.85
C PRO A 466 12.63 -18.67 21.70
N GLY A 467 13.27 -19.82 21.91
CA GLY A 467 14.16 -20.47 20.93
C GLY A 467 15.55 -19.82 20.82
N HIS A 468 15.64 -18.50 20.80
CA HIS A 468 16.93 -17.80 20.73
C HIS A 468 17.77 -18.00 21.99
N VAL A 469 17.15 -17.86 23.17
CA VAL A 469 17.82 -18.10 24.46
C VAL A 469 18.13 -19.58 24.62
N ASP A 470 17.23 -20.48 24.24
CA ASP A 470 17.45 -21.93 24.34
C ASP A 470 18.64 -22.39 23.50
N GLN A 471 18.78 -21.90 22.26
CA GLN A 471 19.95 -22.17 21.43
C GLN A 471 21.26 -21.67 22.06
N MET A 472 21.22 -20.52 22.75
CA MET A 472 22.38 -19.96 23.43
C MET A 472 22.76 -20.78 24.67
N LEU A 473 21.78 -21.25 25.43
CA LEU A 473 21.99 -22.15 26.58
C LEU A 473 22.60 -23.48 26.11
N VAL A 474 22.04 -24.09 25.05
CA VAL A 474 22.56 -25.35 24.50
C VAL A 474 24.00 -25.21 24.01
N LYS A 475 24.31 -24.13 23.28
CA LYS A 475 25.63 -23.94 22.66
C LYS A 475 26.73 -23.50 23.64
N HIS A 476 26.40 -22.69 24.65
CA HIS A 476 27.41 -22.02 25.48
C HIS A 476 27.36 -22.41 26.96
N LEU A 477 26.21 -22.82 27.49
CA LEU A 477 26.08 -23.20 28.89
C LEU A 477 26.27 -24.71 29.08
N LEU A 478 25.59 -25.56 28.28
CA LEU A 478 25.66 -27.02 28.46
C LEU A 478 27.08 -27.59 28.43
N PRO A 479 27.96 -27.21 27.47
CA PRO A 479 29.32 -27.74 27.45
C PRO A 479 30.11 -27.38 28.72
N ARG A 480 29.85 -26.19 29.30
CA ARG A 480 30.50 -25.75 30.53
C ARG A 480 29.95 -26.46 31.77
N LEU A 481 28.65 -26.77 31.79
CA LEU A 481 28.06 -27.58 32.86
C LEU A 481 28.64 -29.00 32.83
N ALA A 482 28.75 -29.60 31.65
CA ALA A 482 29.37 -30.92 31.48
C ALA A 482 30.85 -30.90 31.90
N GLU A 483 31.63 -29.88 31.51
CA GLU A 483 33.03 -29.72 31.94
C GLU A 483 33.16 -29.55 33.46
N HIS A 484 32.25 -28.80 34.09
CA HIS A 484 32.23 -28.63 35.54
C HIS A 484 31.92 -29.94 36.27
N LEU A 485 31.04 -30.78 35.72
CA LEU A 485 30.75 -32.12 36.25
C LEU A 485 31.90 -33.09 36.04
N ARG A 486 32.64 -33.03 34.91
CA ARG A 486 33.82 -33.89 34.71
C ARG A 486 34.94 -33.59 35.71
N GLY A 487 34.99 -32.36 36.23
CA GLY A 487 35.89 -31.97 37.31
C GLY A 487 35.44 -32.42 38.71
N LEU A 488 34.32 -33.14 38.83
CA LEU A 488 33.85 -33.70 40.10
C LEU A 488 34.76 -34.85 40.53
N GLU A 489 35.46 -34.63 41.64
CA GLU A 489 36.12 -35.68 42.41
C GLU A 489 35.06 -36.40 43.24
N ILE A 490 34.78 -37.67 42.92
CA ILE A 490 33.82 -38.51 43.64
C ILE A 490 34.61 -39.34 44.66
N ASP A 491 34.65 -38.87 45.89
CA ASP A 491 35.27 -39.59 47.01
C ASP A 491 34.19 -40.30 47.83
N PRO A 492 34.21 -41.64 47.96
CA PRO A 492 33.20 -42.37 48.73
C PRO A 492 33.09 -41.96 50.21
N ALA A 493 34.18 -41.42 50.79
CA ALA A 493 34.25 -41.00 52.19
C ALA A 493 33.89 -39.52 52.46
N ASP A 494 34.01 -38.63 51.45
CA ASP A 494 33.71 -37.19 51.59
C ASP A 494 33.15 -36.61 50.28
N GLN A 495 31.83 -36.68 50.11
CA GLN A 495 31.18 -36.36 48.84
C GLN A 495 30.85 -34.87 48.72
N LYS A 496 31.42 -34.20 47.72
CA LYS A 496 31.16 -32.79 47.41
C LYS A 496 29.93 -32.63 46.51
N ILE A 497 28.75 -32.51 47.13
CA ILE A 497 27.46 -32.33 46.42
C ILE A 497 27.34 -30.93 45.79
N ASP A 498 28.18 -29.97 46.19
CA ASP A 498 28.16 -28.57 45.72
C ASP A 498 28.22 -28.44 44.19
N VAL A 499 29.00 -29.30 43.52
CA VAL A 499 29.17 -29.26 42.06
C VAL A 499 27.90 -29.77 41.35
N ILE A 500 27.29 -30.85 41.86
CA ILE A 500 26.07 -31.43 41.28
C ILE A 500 24.87 -30.54 41.59
N SER A 501 24.72 -30.08 42.83
CA SER A 501 23.66 -29.15 43.23
C SER A 501 23.70 -27.85 42.41
N ALA A 502 24.87 -27.34 42.06
CA ALA A 502 25.02 -26.20 41.17
C ALA A 502 24.50 -26.46 39.74
N VAL A 503 24.61 -27.69 39.23
CA VAL A 503 24.02 -28.09 37.94
C VAL A 503 22.51 -28.33 38.08
N LEU A 504 22.08 -29.03 39.14
CA LEU A 504 20.66 -29.31 39.40
C LEU A 504 19.84 -28.04 39.66
N ALA A 505 20.46 -26.95 40.12
CA ALA A 505 19.82 -25.64 40.21
C ALA A 505 19.22 -25.17 38.87
N TRP A 506 19.77 -25.62 37.74
CA TRP A 506 19.28 -25.29 36.39
C TRP A 506 18.04 -26.08 35.94
N SER A 507 17.52 -26.99 36.76
CA SER A 507 16.28 -27.76 36.54
C SER A 507 15.05 -26.89 36.27
N SER A 508 15.01 -25.68 36.83
CA SER A 508 13.93 -24.72 36.59
C SER A 508 13.93 -24.12 35.17
N ILE A 509 15.02 -24.24 34.42
CA ILE A 509 15.20 -23.58 33.11
C ILE A 509 15.42 -24.60 32.00
N LEU A 510 16.20 -25.65 32.26
CA LEU A 510 16.50 -26.72 31.32
C LEU A 510 15.51 -27.87 31.48
N SER A 511 15.19 -28.54 30.37
CA SER A 511 14.33 -29.73 30.40
C SER A 511 15.06 -30.88 31.14
N PRO A 512 14.34 -31.73 31.90
CA PRO A 512 14.95 -32.85 32.63
C PRO A 512 15.78 -33.77 31.72
N LYS A 513 15.35 -33.98 30.48
CA LYS A 513 16.08 -34.75 29.47
C LYS A 513 17.47 -34.18 29.13
N ILE A 514 17.57 -32.85 29.04
CA ILE A 514 18.84 -32.16 28.74
C ILE A 514 19.79 -32.28 29.93
N ILE A 515 19.26 -32.22 31.15
CA ILE A 515 20.05 -32.40 32.37
C ILE A 515 20.53 -33.85 32.47
N ALA A 516 19.67 -34.83 32.18
CA ALA A 516 20.06 -36.24 32.15
C ALA A 516 21.18 -36.50 31.13
N GLU A 517 21.14 -35.90 29.94
CA GLU A 517 22.22 -36.00 28.94
C GLU A 517 23.54 -35.36 29.41
N VAL A 518 23.46 -34.25 30.14
CA VAL A 518 24.64 -33.61 30.76
C VAL A 518 25.20 -34.47 31.91
N LEU A 519 24.34 -35.11 32.69
CA LEU A 519 24.75 -36.06 33.74
C LEU A 519 25.38 -37.32 33.13
N HIS A 520 24.79 -37.87 32.07
CA HIS A 520 25.35 -39.01 31.33
C HIS A 520 26.76 -38.73 30.82
N SER A 521 26.98 -37.54 30.24
CA SER A 521 28.29 -37.17 29.66
C SER A 521 29.32 -36.63 30.66
N GLY A 522 28.88 -36.19 31.85
CA GLY A 522 29.73 -35.51 32.83
C GLY A 522 29.93 -36.29 34.13
N PHE A 523 28.87 -36.87 34.69
CA PHE A 523 28.86 -37.58 35.97
C PHE A 523 29.15 -39.07 35.80
N SER A 524 28.43 -39.74 34.87
CA SER A 524 28.49 -41.20 34.73
C SER A 524 29.91 -41.76 34.52
N PRO A 525 30.80 -41.15 33.71
CA PRO A 525 32.18 -41.64 33.54
C PRO A 525 32.99 -41.64 34.85
N ASN A 526 32.92 -40.56 35.62
CA ASN A 526 33.62 -40.45 36.90
C ASN A 526 33.03 -41.42 37.92
N PHE A 527 31.70 -41.57 37.92
CA PHE A 527 30.98 -42.50 38.78
C PHE A 527 31.38 -43.96 38.50
N TYR A 528 31.41 -44.37 37.23
CA TYR A 528 31.84 -45.72 36.86
C TYR A 528 33.31 -45.98 37.16
N ASN A 529 34.19 -45.00 36.99
CA ASN A 529 35.61 -45.15 37.32
C ASN A 529 35.81 -45.42 38.81
N VAL A 530 35.10 -44.69 39.68
CA VAL A 530 35.19 -44.88 41.14
C VAL A 530 34.55 -46.21 41.54
N LEU A 531 33.38 -46.55 40.98
CA LEU A 531 32.72 -47.84 41.21
C LEU A 531 33.62 -49.02 40.79
N HIS A 532 34.24 -48.95 39.61
CA HIS A 532 35.19 -49.95 39.12
C HIS A 532 36.41 -50.07 40.04
N SER A 533 36.99 -48.94 40.47
CA SER A 533 38.14 -48.95 41.38
C SER A 533 37.80 -49.55 42.75
N TRP A 534 36.59 -49.31 43.26
CA TRP A 534 36.14 -49.83 44.54
C TRP A 534 35.82 -51.33 44.47
N LEU A 535 35.25 -51.79 43.36
CA LEU A 535 34.97 -53.22 43.12
C LEU A 535 36.24 -54.02 42.78
N SER A 536 37.28 -53.36 42.27
CA SER A 536 38.58 -53.98 41.98
C SER A 536 39.51 -54.06 43.21
N TYR A 537 39.05 -53.57 44.37
CA TYR A 537 39.81 -53.62 45.61
C TYR A 537 39.59 -54.97 46.32
N ALA A 538 40.68 -55.63 46.72
CA ALA A 538 40.66 -57.01 47.24
C ALA A 538 39.82 -57.21 48.53
N GLU A 539 39.56 -56.15 49.31
CA GLU A 539 38.75 -56.20 50.55
C GLU A 539 37.44 -55.38 50.43
N ALA A 540 36.91 -55.24 49.22
CA ALA A 540 35.70 -54.45 48.96
C ALA A 540 34.46 -54.99 49.71
N GLN A 541 33.77 -54.11 50.44
CA GLN A 541 32.49 -54.43 51.10
C GLN A 541 31.31 -54.13 50.17
N TYR A 542 30.79 -55.15 49.50
CA TYR A 542 29.68 -55.03 48.54
C TYR A 542 28.39 -54.44 49.15
N THR A 543 28.17 -54.63 50.46
CA THR A 543 27.04 -54.01 51.17
C THR A 543 27.14 -52.49 51.23
N GLU A 544 28.34 -51.96 51.49
CA GLU A 544 28.60 -50.52 51.55
C GLU A 544 28.51 -49.89 50.14
N ILE A 545 29.05 -50.58 49.13
CA ILE A 545 28.93 -50.20 47.72
C ILE A 545 27.46 -50.12 47.29
N GLY A 546 26.65 -51.12 47.66
CA GLY A 546 25.21 -51.14 47.37
C GLY A 546 24.47 -49.96 48.00
N THR A 547 24.74 -49.64 49.28
CA THR A 547 24.15 -48.48 49.95
C THR A 547 24.59 -47.15 49.34
N TRP A 548 25.83 -47.07 48.87
CA TRP A 548 26.38 -45.87 48.21
C TRP A 548 25.73 -45.62 46.83
N VAL A 549 25.55 -46.67 46.01
CA VAL A 549 24.84 -46.55 44.73
C VAL A 549 23.36 -46.21 44.93
N GLN A 550 22.70 -46.81 45.93
CA GLN A 550 21.31 -46.49 46.28
C GLN A 550 21.16 -45.02 46.73
N TRP A 551 22.11 -44.51 47.52
CA TRP A 551 22.12 -43.11 47.94
C TRP A 551 22.22 -42.15 46.73
N TRP A 552 23.12 -42.43 45.78
CA TRP A 552 23.22 -41.65 44.54
C TRP A 552 21.93 -41.70 43.70
N LYS A 553 21.28 -42.86 43.67
CA LYS A 553 20.05 -43.06 42.90
C LYS A 553 18.84 -42.34 43.54
N ASP A 554 18.61 -42.56 44.82
CA ASP A 554 17.34 -42.18 45.46
C ASP A 554 17.41 -40.79 46.13
N GLU A 555 18.54 -40.43 46.74
CA GLU A 555 18.63 -39.21 47.58
C GLU A 555 19.15 -37.98 46.80
N THR A 556 19.94 -38.17 45.73
CA THR A 556 20.52 -37.05 44.96
C THR A 556 19.97 -36.90 43.55
N LEU A 557 19.66 -37.99 42.85
CA LEU A 557 19.19 -37.99 41.45
C LEU A 557 17.77 -38.56 41.25
N GLY A 558 17.00 -38.71 42.34
CA GLY A 558 15.67 -39.33 42.35
C GLY A 558 14.67 -38.73 41.35
N ASP A 559 14.78 -37.42 41.07
CA ASP A 559 13.90 -36.72 40.13
C ASP A 559 14.17 -37.08 38.64
N TYR A 560 15.32 -37.68 38.33
CA TYR A 560 15.79 -37.97 36.97
C TYR A 560 15.87 -39.47 36.66
N LEU A 561 15.30 -40.31 37.53
CA LEU A 561 15.40 -41.77 37.47
C LEU A 561 14.97 -42.39 36.14
N SER A 562 13.91 -41.85 35.50
CA SER A 562 13.40 -42.37 34.23
C SER A 562 14.33 -42.10 33.04
N ASP A 563 15.00 -40.95 33.04
CA ASP A 563 15.87 -40.54 31.93
C ASP A 563 17.31 -41.08 32.09
N LEU A 564 17.69 -41.51 33.31
CA LEU A 564 19.00 -42.11 33.65
C LEU A 564 18.95 -43.63 33.86
N GLU A 565 17.84 -44.29 33.52
CA GLU A 565 17.65 -45.73 33.77
C GLU A 565 18.74 -46.58 33.11
N SER A 566 19.19 -46.20 31.90
CA SER A 566 20.30 -46.87 31.21
C SER A 566 21.59 -46.87 32.02
N ASP A 567 21.88 -45.75 32.67
CA ASP A 567 23.14 -45.54 33.38
C ASP A 567 23.16 -46.35 34.67
N TRP A 568 22.00 -46.44 35.34
CA TRP A 568 21.84 -47.29 36.51
C TRP A 568 21.91 -48.77 36.15
N ILE A 569 21.29 -49.20 35.04
CA ILE A 569 21.41 -50.59 34.56
C ILE A 569 22.87 -50.95 34.30
N GLN A 570 23.65 -50.04 33.69
CA GLN A 570 25.08 -50.26 33.48
C GLN A 570 25.86 -50.34 34.81
N ALA A 571 25.53 -49.50 35.80
CA ALA A 571 26.12 -49.58 37.14
C ALA A 571 25.85 -50.93 37.82
N TYR A 572 24.60 -51.42 37.77
CA TYR A 572 24.23 -52.71 38.35
C TYR A 572 24.84 -53.88 37.58
N ASN A 573 24.95 -53.80 36.25
CA ASN A 573 25.64 -54.81 35.44
C ASN A 573 27.13 -54.91 35.80
N LEU A 574 27.78 -53.78 36.10
CA LEU A 574 29.17 -53.75 36.55
C LEU A 574 29.32 -54.44 37.92
N ILE A 575 28.41 -54.17 38.87
CA ILE A 575 28.38 -54.84 40.18
C ILE A 575 28.14 -56.34 40.02
N ASN A 576 27.17 -56.76 39.21
CA ASN A 576 26.87 -58.17 38.97
C ASN A 576 28.04 -58.88 38.30
N ALA A 577 28.71 -58.25 37.34
CA ALA A 577 29.91 -58.81 36.72
C ALA A 577 31.06 -58.98 37.72
N ALA A 578 31.20 -58.08 38.69
CA ALA A 578 32.19 -58.22 39.76
C ALA A 578 31.86 -59.38 40.71
N LEU A 579 30.58 -59.56 41.06
CA LEU A 579 30.11 -60.68 41.87
C LEU A 579 30.27 -62.03 41.15
N ASP A 580 29.96 -62.09 39.85
CA ASP A 580 30.15 -63.30 39.03
C ASP A 580 31.63 -63.71 38.98
N LEU A 581 32.56 -62.73 38.88
CA LEU A 581 34.01 -63.01 38.93
C LEU A 581 34.47 -63.49 40.31
N LEU A 582 33.89 -62.95 41.40
CA LEU A 582 34.15 -63.38 42.77
C LEU A 582 33.73 -64.83 43.00
N ASP A 583 32.57 -65.23 42.46
CA ASP A 583 32.02 -66.58 42.60
C ASP A 583 32.77 -67.61 41.74
N LEU A 584 33.37 -67.19 40.62
CA LEU A 584 34.02 -68.08 39.66
C LEU A 584 35.50 -68.38 39.95
N ASN A 585 36.28 -67.46 40.52
CA ASN A 585 37.71 -67.67 40.80
C ASN A 585 38.21 -66.83 41.99
N GLY A 586 38.45 -67.46 43.15
CA GLY A 586 38.89 -66.78 44.38
C GLY A 586 40.24 -66.04 44.36
N ASP A 587 41.02 -66.07 43.27
CA ASP A 587 42.36 -65.44 43.20
C ASP A 587 42.78 -64.94 41.79
N ALA A 588 41.90 -64.97 40.77
CA ALA A 588 42.25 -64.48 39.44
C ALA A 588 41.97 -62.97 39.37
N LYS A 589 43.01 -62.19 39.67
CA LYS A 589 43.17 -60.74 39.43
C LYS A 589 41.92 -60.03 38.90
N MET A 590 41.34 -59.19 39.75
CA MET A 590 40.32 -58.15 39.47
C MET A 590 40.67 -57.17 38.31
N GLU A 591 41.71 -57.43 37.52
CA GLU A 591 42.16 -56.63 36.36
C GLU A 591 41.30 -56.87 35.10
N ASP A 592 40.49 -57.93 35.03
CA ASP A 592 39.67 -58.28 33.85
C ASP A 592 38.25 -57.66 33.86
N LEU A 593 37.90 -56.81 34.85
CA LEU A 593 36.59 -56.16 34.89
C LEU A 593 36.52 -55.08 33.78
N PRO A 594 35.69 -55.23 32.74
CA PRO A 594 35.64 -54.26 31.65
C PRO A 594 35.04 -52.95 32.16
N LEU A 595 35.78 -51.83 32.04
CA LEU A 595 35.17 -50.51 32.24
C LEU A 595 34.06 -50.33 31.19
N PRO A 596 32.86 -49.91 31.60
CA PRO A 596 31.87 -49.41 30.65
C PRO A 596 32.49 -48.25 29.89
N GLN A 597 32.75 -48.44 28.59
CA GLN A 597 33.10 -47.33 27.73
C GLN A 597 31.84 -46.49 27.56
N VAL A 598 31.68 -45.46 28.38
CA VAL A 598 30.77 -44.36 28.06
C VAL A 598 31.33 -43.78 26.77
N GLU A 599 30.67 -44.06 25.63
CA GLU A 599 31.11 -43.56 24.34
C GLU A 599 31.36 -42.04 24.46
N PRO A 600 32.61 -41.57 24.33
CA PRO A 600 32.87 -40.14 24.37
C PRO A 600 32.27 -39.55 23.10
N ASP A 601 31.33 -38.63 23.32
CA ASP A 601 30.59 -37.91 22.29
C ASP A 601 29.83 -38.82 21.31
N ARG A 602 28.50 -38.74 21.34
CA ARG A 602 27.73 -38.91 20.11
C ARG A 602 28.16 -37.78 19.17
N ALA A 603 29.28 -37.98 18.50
CA ALA A 603 29.68 -37.16 17.37
C ALA A 603 28.46 -37.14 16.44
N PRO A 604 28.02 -35.97 15.94
CA PRO A 604 27.07 -35.96 14.84
C PRO A 604 27.64 -36.91 13.78
N PRO A 605 26.81 -37.79 13.17
CA PRO A 605 27.30 -38.83 12.30
C PRO A 605 28.30 -38.21 11.33
N ALA A 606 29.56 -38.63 11.42
CA ALA A 606 30.59 -38.11 10.56
C ALA A 606 30.08 -38.28 9.12
N PRO A 607 30.03 -37.21 8.30
CA PRO A 607 29.68 -37.39 6.91
C PRO A 607 30.74 -38.32 6.33
N ALA A 608 30.29 -39.43 5.74
CA ALA A 608 31.16 -40.39 5.09
C ALA A 608 32.21 -39.64 4.25
N THR A 609 33.48 -39.80 4.59
CA THR A 609 34.60 -39.18 3.91
C THR A 609 34.51 -39.52 2.41
N PRO A 610 34.29 -38.54 1.51
CA PRO A 610 34.43 -38.76 0.09
C PRO A 610 35.92 -38.94 -0.21
N GLN A 611 36.25 -39.98 -0.97
CA GLN A 611 37.58 -40.15 -1.56
C GLN A 611 38.00 -38.92 -2.38
N PRO A 612 39.31 -38.64 -2.53
CA PRO A 612 39.80 -37.41 -3.14
C PRO A 612 39.39 -37.25 -4.62
N PRO A 613 39.21 -36.00 -5.11
CA PRO A 613 38.54 -35.73 -6.36
C PRO A 613 39.46 -35.88 -7.57
N ARG A 614 39.00 -36.60 -8.61
CA ARG A 614 39.48 -36.41 -9.98
C ARG A 614 38.69 -35.29 -10.65
N SER A 615 39.42 -34.21 -10.97
CA SER A 615 39.18 -33.21 -12.02
C SER A 615 37.77 -32.60 -12.18
N ARG A 616 37.68 -31.34 -11.73
CA ARG A 616 36.96 -30.18 -12.30
C ARG A 616 35.97 -30.47 -13.45
N GLU A 617 34.69 -30.23 -13.16
CA GLU A 617 33.78 -29.51 -14.05
C GLU A 617 32.84 -28.64 -13.19
N ALA A 618 32.66 -27.39 -13.60
CA ALA A 618 32.05 -26.34 -12.79
C ALA A 618 30.52 -26.44 -12.78
N GLU A 619 29.92 -26.55 -11.59
CA GLU A 619 28.49 -26.38 -11.42
C GLU A 619 28.15 -25.51 -10.19
N ARG A 620 27.03 -24.80 -10.32
CA ARG A 620 26.76 -23.48 -9.77
C ARG A 620 26.25 -23.52 -8.33
N VAL A 621 26.60 -22.49 -7.57
CA VAL A 621 26.13 -22.19 -6.21
C VAL A 621 24.59 -22.16 -6.15
N LYS A 622 23.98 -22.96 -5.27
CA LYS A 622 22.58 -22.81 -4.83
C LYS A 622 22.54 -22.00 -3.52
N PRO A 623 21.58 -21.07 -3.35
CA PRO A 623 21.45 -20.28 -2.14
C PRO A 623 20.72 -21.05 -1.02
N VAL A 624 20.91 -20.52 0.19
CA VAL A 624 20.39 -20.89 1.51
C VAL A 624 18.87 -21.15 1.53
N PRO A 625 18.33 -22.13 2.31
CA PRO A 625 16.89 -22.30 2.48
C PRO A 625 16.27 -21.14 3.27
N GLN A 626 15.30 -20.47 2.65
CA GLN A 626 14.38 -19.55 3.31
C GLN A 626 13.05 -20.28 3.55
N GLU A 627 12.52 -20.13 4.77
CA GLU A 627 11.11 -20.05 5.19
C GLU A 627 10.05 -20.80 4.35
N ALA A 628 9.41 -21.79 5.01
CA ALA A 628 8.11 -22.41 4.72
C ALA A 628 7.70 -22.51 3.24
N ASP A 629 7.87 -23.70 2.66
CA ASP A 629 7.32 -24.01 1.35
C ASP A 629 5.79 -23.97 1.41
N ASP A 630 5.20 -22.86 0.96
CA ASP A 630 3.83 -22.86 0.43
C ASP A 630 3.79 -23.91 -0.69
N VAL A 631 3.09 -25.02 -0.46
CA VAL A 631 2.87 -26.05 -1.49
C VAL A 631 2.26 -25.36 -2.71
N THR A 632 3.06 -25.18 -3.76
CA THR A 632 2.57 -24.47 -4.94
C THR A 632 1.63 -25.38 -5.72
N PHE A 633 0.62 -24.82 -6.39
CA PHE A 633 -0.31 -25.61 -7.22
C PHE A 633 0.42 -26.49 -8.25
N LYS A 634 1.59 -26.07 -8.72
CA LYS A 634 2.47 -26.88 -9.58
C LYS A 634 2.91 -28.18 -8.90
N ASP A 635 3.24 -28.14 -7.61
CA ASP A 635 3.69 -29.31 -6.85
C ASP A 635 2.53 -30.30 -6.66
N TYR A 636 1.29 -29.80 -6.51
CA TYR A 636 0.08 -30.63 -6.51
C TYR A 636 -0.15 -31.31 -7.87
N VAL A 637 0.07 -30.59 -8.97
CA VAL A 637 -0.04 -31.18 -10.33
C VAL A 637 1.06 -32.22 -10.57
N ASP A 638 2.26 -32.01 -10.03
CA ASP A 638 3.37 -32.96 -10.14
C ASP A 638 3.08 -34.24 -9.36
N SER A 639 2.52 -34.14 -8.15
CA SER A 639 2.06 -35.31 -7.39
C SER A 639 0.92 -36.06 -8.10
N TRP A 640 -0.03 -35.33 -8.69
CA TRP A 640 -1.11 -35.96 -9.46
C TRP A 640 -0.60 -36.66 -10.73
N CYS A 641 0.38 -36.04 -11.41
CA CYS A 641 1.04 -36.66 -12.56
C CYS A 641 1.73 -37.97 -12.15
N ALA A 642 2.42 -37.98 -10.99
CA ALA A 642 3.04 -39.18 -10.44
C ALA A 642 2.02 -40.28 -10.07
N GLU A 643 0.83 -39.91 -9.58
CA GLU A 643 -0.26 -40.88 -9.30
C GLU A 643 -0.84 -41.51 -10.56
N GLN A 644 -0.84 -40.79 -11.68
CA GLN A 644 -1.40 -41.24 -12.97
C GLN A 644 -0.35 -41.85 -13.91
N ASP A 645 0.87 -42.12 -13.44
CA ASP A 645 2.01 -42.62 -14.24
C ASP A 645 2.38 -41.72 -15.45
N VAL A 646 2.14 -40.41 -15.33
CA VAL A 646 2.44 -39.41 -16.35
C VAL A 646 3.51 -38.45 -15.85
N ILE A 647 4.39 -37.96 -16.73
CA ILE A 647 5.52 -37.10 -16.35
C ILE A 647 5.27 -35.65 -16.77
N LEU A 648 5.47 -34.71 -15.84
CA LEU A 648 5.47 -33.27 -16.10
C LEU A 648 6.87 -32.78 -16.50
N LEU A 649 7.06 -32.48 -17.79
CA LEU A 649 8.33 -32.05 -18.39
C LEU A 649 8.37 -30.52 -18.61
N PRO A 650 9.29 -29.75 -17.99
CA PRO A 650 9.42 -28.31 -18.23
C PRO A 650 10.08 -28.03 -19.60
N LEU A 651 9.40 -27.31 -20.50
CA LEU A 651 9.88 -27.08 -21.87
C LEU A 651 10.89 -25.92 -22.01
N ARG A 652 11.23 -25.23 -20.91
CA ARG A 652 12.10 -24.02 -20.88
C ARG A 652 11.74 -22.97 -21.97
N LYS A 653 10.49 -22.97 -22.41
CA LYS A 653 9.89 -22.01 -23.36
C LYS A 653 8.77 -21.28 -22.64
N LYS A 654 8.58 -20.02 -22.98
CA LYS A 654 7.46 -19.21 -22.51
C LYS A 654 6.47 -19.05 -23.65
N ASP A 655 5.19 -18.96 -23.32
CA ASP A 655 4.16 -18.62 -24.30
C ASP A 655 4.37 -17.20 -24.84
N GLU A 656 4.17 -16.99 -26.14
CA GLU A 656 4.44 -15.72 -26.83
C GLU A 656 3.42 -14.64 -26.46
N ILE A 657 2.21 -15.04 -26.05
CA ILE A 657 1.11 -14.13 -25.71
C ILE A 657 1.02 -13.91 -24.20
N THR A 658 1.09 -14.99 -23.41
CA THR A 658 0.89 -14.89 -21.95
C THR A 658 2.19 -14.77 -21.14
N GLY A 659 3.36 -15.07 -21.73
CA GLY A 659 4.66 -15.00 -21.04
C GLY A 659 4.88 -16.05 -19.96
N MET A 660 3.94 -17.01 -19.80
CA MET A 660 3.99 -18.05 -18.77
C MET A 660 4.86 -19.24 -19.19
N PRO A 661 5.50 -19.95 -18.24
CA PRO A 661 6.32 -21.12 -18.53
C PRO A 661 5.45 -22.27 -19.06
N LEU A 662 5.90 -22.91 -20.13
CA LEU A 662 5.25 -24.07 -20.74
C LEU A 662 5.78 -25.38 -20.15
N PHE A 663 4.86 -26.28 -19.86
CA PHE A 663 5.12 -27.65 -19.42
C PHE A 663 4.52 -28.63 -20.42
N ARG A 664 5.03 -29.85 -20.45
CA ARG A 664 4.49 -30.94 -21.25
C ARG A 664 4.12 -32.09 -20.32
N ILE A 665 2.88 -32.55 -20.42
CA ILE A 665 2.38 -33.72 -19.73
C ILE A 665 2.42 -34.88 -20.74
N ALA A 666 3.25 -35.90 -20.48
CA ALA A 666 3.45 -37.03 -21.39
C ALA A 666 3.62 -38.36 -20.65
N ALA A 667 3.07 -39.44 -21.20
CA ALA A 667 3.18 -40.79 -20.65
C ALA A 667 4.59 -41.44 -20.81
N SER A 668 5.50 -40.80 -21.55
CA SER A 668 6.87 -41.30 -21.74
C SER A 668 7.89 -40.17 -21.73
N ALA A 669 9.02 -40.41 -21.06
CA ALA A 669 10.16 -39.49 -20.99
C ALA A 669 10.88 -39.26 -22.34
N THR A 670 10.50 -39.99 -23.38
CA THR A 670 11.16 -39.98 -24.71
C THR A 670 10.84 -38.77 -25.58
N GLY A 671 10.04 -37.81 -25.09
CA GLY A 671 9.93 -36.46 -25.67
C GLY A 671 9.11 -36.35 -26.96
N SER A 672 8.60 -37.45 -27.50
CA SER A 672 7.67 -37.48 -28.65
C SER A 672 6.27 -37.91 -28.19
N GLY A 673 5.37 -36.94 -28.02
CA GLY A 673 4.00 -37.17 -27.52
C GLY A 673 3.72 -36.34 -26.26
N GLY A 674 2.45 -36.10 -25.98
CA GLY A 674 1.99 -35.35 -24.81
C GLY A 674 1.40 -33.98 -25.11
N VAL A 675 0.68 -33.45 -24.12
CA VAL A 675 -0.05 -32.17 -24.17
C VAL A 675 0.84 -31.07 -23.62
N ILE A 676 0.88 -29.92 -24.30
CA ILE A 676 1.56 -28.73 -23.80
C ILE A 676 0.57 -27.95 -22.94
N VAL A 677 0.96 -27.66 -21.70
CA VAL A 677 0.13 -26.95 -20.73
C VAL A 677 0.86 -25.74 -20.16
N HIS A 678 0.11 -24.75 -19.70
CA HIS A 678 0.62 -23.68 -18.86
C HIS A 678 -0.28 -23.50 -17.63
N PHE A 679 0.30 -22.97 -16.55
CA PHE A 679 -0.40 -22.72 -15.28
C PHE A 679 -0.74 -21.24 -15.14
N LYS A 680 -1.97 -20.93 -14.77
CA LYS A 680 -2.41 -19.57 -14.44
C LYS A 680 -3.25 -19.60 -13.17
N GLY A 681 -2.65 -19.21 -12.04
CA GLY A 681 -3.23 -19.46 -10.72
C GLY A 681 -3.39 -20.96 -10.50
N ASP A 682 -4.58 -21.38 -10.04
CA ASP A 682 -4.92 -22.77 -9.74
C ASP A 682 -5.57 -23.52 -10.93
N ASN A 683 -5.40 -23.00 -12.15
CA ASN A 683 -5.99 -23.56 -13.37
C ASN A 683 -4.92 -24.00 -14.38
N ILE A 684 -5.19 -25.12 -15.05
CA ILE A 684 -4.36 -25.69 -16.12
C ILE A 684 -5.01 -25.40 -17.47
N PHE A 685 -4.21 -24.90 -18.41
CA PHE A 685 -4.64 -24.63 -19.78
C PHE A 685 -3.84 -25.48 -20.74
N ALA A 686 -4.51 -26.28 -21.56
CA ALA A 686 -3.91 -27.15 -22.56
C ALA A 686 -3.94 -26.50 -23.95
N GLN A 687 -2.84 -26.63 -24.70
CA GLN A 687 -2.76 -26.15 -26.07
C GLN A 687 -3.59 -27.03 -27.00
N ASN A 688 -4.43 -26.42 -27.83
CA ASN A 688 -5.22 -27.17 -28.80
C ASN A 688 -4.33 -27.74 -29.93
N LYS A 689 -4.62 -28.98 -30.36
CA LYS A 689 -3.85 -29.69 -31.40
C LYS A 689 -4.04 -29.08 -32.79
N LYS A 690 -5.19 -28.42 -33.04
CA LYS A 690 -5.53 -27.79 -34.33
C LYS A 690 -5.00 -26.36 -34.42
N ASP A 691 -5.18 -25.58 -33.36
CA ASP A 691 -4.77 -24.18 -33.30
C ASP A 691 -3.84 -23.92 -32.11
N LYS A 692 -2.56 -23.71 -32.40
CA LYS A 692 -1.52 -23.46 -31.39
C LYS A 692 -1.69 -22.16 -30.61
N SER A 693 -2.54 -21.24 -31.08
CA SER A 693 -2.84 -19.96 -30.42
C SER A 693 -4.01 -20.05 -29.44
N ILE A 694 -4.75 -21.16 -29.42
CA ILE A 694 -5.93 -21.35 -28.57
C ILE A 694 -5.57 -22.28 -27.41
N TRP A 695 -5.90 -21.84 -26.21
CA TRP A 695 -5.63 -22.53 -24.95
C TRP A 695 -6.96 -22.83 -24.25
N ASP A 696 -7.26 -24.11 -24.07
CA ASP A 696 -8.51 -24.56 -23.46
C ASP A 696 -8.26 -24.87 -21.97
N PRO A 697 -9.10 -24.40 -21.03
CA PRO A 697 -9.00 -24.78 -19.63
C PRO A 697 -9.36 -26.28 -19.49
N VAL A 698 -8.49 -27.05 -18.84
CA VAL A 698 -8.68 -28.49 -18.65
C VAL A 698 -8.52 -28.84 -17.17
N GLY A 699 -9.46 -29.61 -16.63
CA GLY A 699 -9.39 -30.14 -15.26
C GLY A 699 -8.44 -31.34 -15.15
N LEU A 700 -8.04 -31.66 -13.92
CA LEU A 700 -7.26 -32.85 -13.57
C LEU A 700 -8.11 -34.13 -13.61
N ASN A 701 -8.58 -34.49 -14.80
CA ASN A 701 -9.46 -35.64 -15.04
C ASN A 701 -8.85 -36.58 -16.09
N ASP A 702 -9.43 -37.76 -16.26
CA ASP A 702 -9.01 -38.80 -17.23
C ASP A 702 -8.89 -38.27 -18.68
N GLU A 703 -9.59 -37.20 -19.03
CA GLU A 703 -9.45 -36.52 -20.33
C GLU A 703 -8.04 -35.98 -20.59
N LEU A 704 -7.37 -35.47 -19.55
CA LEU A 704 -6.01 -34.96 -19.65
C LEU A 704 -5.01 -36.11 -19.82
N VAL A 705 -5.24 -37.24 -19.15
CA VAL A 705 -4.45 -38.47 -19.28
C VAL A 705 -4.61 -39.05 -20.68
N ALA A 706 -5.84 -39.17 -21.19
CA ALA A 706 -6.11 -39.65 -22.55
C ALA A 706 -5.40 -38.79 -23.62
N ARG A 707 -5.44 -37.45 -23.47
CA ARG A 707 -4.71 -36.54 -24.36
C ARG A 707 -3.19 -36.65 -24.21
N ALA A 708 -2.68 -36.95 -23.01
CA ALA A 708 -1.25 -37.16 -22.75
C ALA A 708 -0.72 -38.48 -23.32
N GLU A 709 -1.54 -39.53 -23.32
CA GLU A 709 -1.29 -40.82 -23.98
C GLU A 709 -1.50 -40.77 -25.50
N GLY A 710 -2.15 -39.72 -26.01
CA GLY A 710 -2.42 -39.53 -27.44
C GLY A 710 -3.63 -40.29 -27.97
N LYS A 711 -4.56 -40.68 -27.10
CA LYS A 711 -5.84 -41.34 -27.43
C LYS A 711 -6.92 -40.33 -27.81
#